data_AF-A0A8C1KVS0-F1
#
_entry.id   AF-A0A8C1KVS0-F1
#
_cell.length_a   1.000
_cell.length_b   1.000
_cell.length_c   1.000
_cell.angle_alpha   90.00
_cell.angle_beta   90.00
_cell.angle_gamma   90.00
#
_symmetry.space_group_name_H-M   'P 1'
#
loop_
_entity.id
_entity.type
_entity.pdbx_description
1 polymer ?
#
loop_
_entity_poly.entity_id
_entity_poly.type
_entity_poly.pdbx_seq_one_letter_code
_entity_poly.pdbx_strand_id
1 'polypeptide(L)'
;MKFVLCAFLTAVIALQRAECLKRTYYIAIREENWNYAPSGRNLINNRSIEQDEHASDFLTKGPTRIGSVYKKALYRQYTDDSYSTEIPKPAWLGFLGPIIRAEVGDVIEVHMKNFASIPYSLHPHGVFYEKNSEGALYPDGTTGSKKSDDAVDPGKSYTYTWQVKPEYAPTEADANCLTWIYHSHGDAPKDISSGLIGALLTCKKGTLDSKQKRSDVDEDFILMFSVVDENLSWYLEENIKMFCSDQDATNQLKNNADEEFRESNLMHSINGYVYGNLPELKVCVGRSVSWHLFGIGNEVDIHSAYFHGHTLLDRMHRTDVLSLFPATFVTATMIPKTKGKWLLSCQVNDHVQAGMQSFYEVSACGSTASATEAPGKERRFYIAAEEMVWDYAPSGMNYMTNKPLTEPDSDSESYFSRDGGYLGGKYLKARYISYTDDTFTTKTHLAGSDVHLGILGPVIRAETGDVIIVTFFNSATRDYSIQPHGLHYEKAYEGAKYQDGTQKAGASVAPGKKFTYRWKVIEGPSSADPPCLSYLYYSAVDPVRDTNSGLFGPIQVCRKGVLDGSGHQHADKIQHEFFLLFSVMDENESWYLEENIKKFGSSDSDPDNQEFQESNKMHAVNGLMYGNLEGLDLCTWEHVMWHVLGLGTEVDIHGVYFEGNTFRRDGMNRDTLSVFPHTTVTVSMTPDNNGQFELSCHTGDHYEAGMRQHYEVKACSTVTPAPEHFPSTVRYYIAAEKVEWNYAPNRTWELEKHNTTLEESPGSIFLEHSDTQIGGKYKKVVFREYIDDTFTKRKPRLPEEEHLEIMGPIIRAEVGERIQVVFKNNAKRPYSIHAHGVKTSKTHQDGVQPGVGQSENSNCVFMNHSHRADVYDLFPGTFQTIELTAGSPGQWLLHCHVTDHIHAGMETPAKHLFKLFGWCQIILPNSDMH
;
A
#
# COMPACT_ATOMS: atom_id res chain seq x y z
N MET A 1 67.08 -14.73 -3.71
CA MET A 1 65.77 -15.03 -4.33
C MET A 1 64.83 -15.90 -3.50
N LYS A 2 65.29 -16.84 -2.64
CA LYS A 2 64.37 -17.67 -1.82
C LYS A 2 63.74 -16.96 -0.60
N PHE A 3 64.40 -15.96 -0.03
CA PHE A 3 63.85 -15.20 1.11
C PHE A 3 62.79 -14.15 0.74
N VAL A 4 62.90 -13.55 -0.45
CA VAL A 4 61.93 -12.55 -0.93
C VAL A 4 60.61 -13.20 -1.36
N LEU A 5 60.65 -14.42 -1.91
CA LEU A 5 59.45 -15.17 -2.28
C LEU A 5 58.65 -15.64 -1.04
N CYS A 6 59.33 -15.98 0.05
CA CYS A 6 58.67 -16.45 1.27
C CYS A 6 58.00 -15.29 2.04
N ALA A 7 58.63 -14.11 2.06
CA ALA A 7 58.05 -12.89 2.63
C ALA A 7 56.85 -12.37 1.81
N PHE A 8 56.89 -12.49 0.48
CA PHE A 8 55.74 -12.17 -0.38
C PHE A 8 54.60 -13.19 -0.24
N LEU A 9 54.89 -14.48 -0.04
CA LEU A 9 53.85 -15.48 0.19
C LEU A 9 53.15 -15.27 1.55
N THR A 10 53.88 -14.90 2.60
CA THR A 10 53.28 -14.56 3.90
C THR A 10 52.52 -13.23 3.87
N ALA A 11 52.97 -12.25 3.08
CA ALA A 11 52.24 -11.00 2.90
C ALA A 11 50.96 -11.19 2.08
N VAL A 12 50.98 -12.02 1.04
CA VAL A 12 49.78 -12.33 0.22
C VAL A 12 48.79 -13.22 0.98
N ILE A 13 49.26 -14.12 1.85
CA ILE A 13 48.37 -14.91 2.74
C ILE A 13 47.82 -14.04 3.90
N ALA A 14 48.51 -12.98 4.30
CA ALA A 14 48.03 -12.01 5.29
C ALA A 14 47.11 -10.91 4.71
N LEU A 15 47.06 -10.74 3.38
CA LEU A 15 46.28 -9.68 2.71
C LEU A 15 44.91 -10.15 2.14
N GLN A 16 44.49 -11.40 2.40
CA GLN A 16 43.16 -11.90 2.01
C GLN A 16 42.50 -12.81 3.07
N ARG A 17 42.64 -12.47 4.35
CA ARG A 17 41.62 -12.82 5.35
C ARG A 17 40.94 -11.52 5.77
N ALA A 18 39.94 -11.09 5.01
CA ALA A 18 38.90 -10.30 5.63
C ALA A 18 38.30 -11.20 6.71
N GLU A 19 38.65 -10.96 7.97
CA GLU A 19 38.04 -11.67 9.09
C GLU A 19 36.52 -11.43 9.00
N CYS A 20 35.79 -12.50 8.72
CA CYS A 20 34.35 -12.52 8.82
C CYS A 20 34.00 -12.29 10.29
N LEU A 21 33.42 -11.13 10.61
CA LEU A 21 33.05 -10.80 11.98
C LEU A 21 31.82 -11.63 12.35
N LYS A 22 31.99 -12.47 13.37
CA LYS A 22 30.89 -13.27 13.92
C LYS A 22 30.14 -12.45 14.98
N ARG A 23 28.85 -12.24 14.78
CA ARG A 23 27.95 -11.55 15.71
C ARG A 23 27.03 -12.55 16.38
N THR A 24 27.18 -12.71 17.69
CA THR A 24 26.41 -13.69 18.47
C THR A 24 25.28 -13.00 19.23
N TYR A 25 24.07 -13.54 19.13
CA TYR A 25 22.86 -13.10 19.83
C TYR A 25 22.28 -14.27 20.63
N TYR A 26 21.89 -14.02 21.88
CA TYR A 26 21.15 -14.97 22.70
C TYR A 26 19.71 -14.47 22.82
N ILE A 27 18.76 -15.20 22.22
CA ILE A 27 17.35 -14.82 22.17
C ILE A 27 16.53 -15.92 22.82
N ALA A 28 15.58 -15.56 23.68
CA ALA A 28 14.61 -16.50 24.21
C ALA A 28 13.19 -16.07 23.89
N ILE A 29 12.31 -17.05 23.69
CA ILE A 29 10.88 -16.82 23.58
C ILE A 29 10.25 -16.98 24.97
N ARG A 30 9.46 -16.00 25.41
CA ARG A 30 8.73 -16.03 26.69
C ARG A 30 7.30 -15.55 26.51
N GLU A 31 6.41 -16.10 27.32
CA GLU A 31 5.01 -15.69 27.38
C GLU A 31 4.80 -14.58 28.43
N GLU A 32 4.08 -13.53 28.07
CA GLU A 32 3.71 -12.44 28.98
C GLU A 32 2.38 -11.80 28.61
N ASN A 33 1.80 -11.05 29.55
CA ASN A 33 0.62 -10.24 29.29
C ASN A 33 1.04 -8.89 28.73
N TRP A 34 0.71 -8.64 27.47
CA TRP A 34 0.91 -7.38 26.79
C TRP A 34 -0.31 -6.49 26.92
N ASN A 35 -0.09 -5.20 27.25
CA ASN A 35 -1.15 -4.20 27.30
C ASN A 35 -0.98 -3.20 26.16
N TYR A 36 -1.95 -3.16 25.23
CA TYR A 36 -1.94 -2.28 24.07
C TYR A 36 -2.14 -0.79 24.42
N ALA A 37 -2.75 -0.50 25.57
CA ALA A 37 -3.05 0.85 26.05
C ALA A 37 -2.76 1.01 27.56
N PRO A 38 -1.48 0.95 27.98
CA PRO A 38 -1.09 0.96 29.40
C PRO A 38 -1.53 2.22 30.18
N SER A 39 -1.80 3.34 29.51
CA SER A 39 -2.31 4.55 30.19
C SER A 39 -3.79 4.46 30.61
N GLY A 40 -4.56 3.52 30.04
CA GLY A 40 -6.01 3.44 30.21
C GLY A 40 -6.76 4.60 29.55
N ARG A 41 -6.12 5.31 28.60
CA ARG A 41 -6.66 6.52 27.97
C ARG A 41 -6.30 6.56 26.48
N ASN A 42 -7.13 7.27 25.72
CA ASN A 42 -6.76 7.76 24.40
C ASN A 42 -5.93 9.04 24.59
N LEU A 43 -4.62 8.97 24.35
CA LEU A 43 -3.71 10.10 24.55
C LEU A 43 -3.78 11.13 23.41
N ILE A 44 -4.44 10.81 22.29
CA ILE A 44 -4.61 11.72 21.16
C ILE A 44 -5.59 12.84 21.48
N ASN A 45 -6.70 12.50 22.13
CA ASN A 45 -7.74 13.45 22.54
C ASN A 45 -7.84 13.64 24.07
N ASN A 46 -7.10 12.85 24.85
CA ASN A 46 -7.04 12.83 26.32
C ASN A 46 -8.37 12.42 27.00
N ARG A 47 -9.16 11.54 26.38
CA ARG A 47 -10.33 10.88 26.99
C ARG A 47 -9.94 9.57 27.67
N SER A 48 -10.70 9.14 28.67
CA SER A 48 -10.56 7.75 29.15
C SER A 48 -11.16 6.81 28.12
N ILE A 49 -10.73 5.54 28.12
CA ILE A 49 -11.21 4.53 27.16
C ILE A 49 -12.73 4.41 27.21
N GLU A 50 -13.34 4.43 28.39
CA GLU A 50 -14.79 4.23 28.57
C GLU A 50 -15.64 5.43 28.10
N GLN A 51 -15.02 6.58 27.85
CA GLN A 51 -15.70 7.81 27.41
C GLN A 51 -15.44 8.12 25.93
N ASP A 52 -14.60 7.32 25.28
CA ASP A 52 -14.20 7.47 23.90
C ASP A 52 -14.93 6.40 23.09
N GLU A 53 -15.79 6.84 22.17
CA GLU A 53 -16.68 5.99 21.39
C GLU A 53 -15.90 4.86 20.71
N HIS A 54 -14.90 5.20 19.89
CA HIS A 54 -14.08 4.22 19.18
C HIS A 54 -13.16 3.43 20.12
N ALA A 55 -12.46 4.09 21.06
CA ALA A 55 -11.53 3.35 21.93
C ALA A 55 -12.24 2.34 22.83
N SER A 56 -13.51 2.59 23.17
CA SER A 56 -14.28 1.71 24.03
C SER A 56 -14.58 0.36 23.38
N ASP A 57 -14.74 0.31 22.06
CA ASP A 57 -15.06 -0.91 21.31
C ASP A 57 -13.92 -1.94 21.33
N PHE A 58 -12.67 -1.46 21.29
CA PHE A 58 -11.48 -2.31 21.27
C PHE A 58 -10.89 -2.58 22.67
N LEU A 59 -10.94 -1.61 23.58
CA LEU A 59 -10.11 -1.66 24.81
C LEU A 59 -10.90 -1.90 26.09
N THR A 60 -12.24 -1.80 26.06
CA THR A 60 -13.07 -2.01 27.25
C THR A 60 -13.18 -3.49 27.57
N LYS A 61 -12.85 -3.85 28.82
CA LYS A 61 -13.05 -5.19 29.33
C LYS A 61 -14.53 -5.41 29.68
N GLY A 62 -15.13 -6.48 29.18
CA GLY A 62 -16.54 -6.80 29.39
C GLY A 62 -16.79 -8.28 29.71
N PRO A 63 -18.06 -8.70 29.88
CA PRO A 63 -18.39 -10.11 30.08
C PRO A 63 -17.96 -11.01 28.92
N THR A 64 -18.07 -10.49 27.70
CA THR A 64 -17.77 -11.15 26.42
C THR A 64 -16.63 -10.49 25.63
N ARG A 65 -15.92 -9.52 26.23
CA ARG A 65 -14.83 -8.76 25.59
C ARG A 65 -13.56 -8.86 26.42
N ILE A 66 -12.44 -9.17 25.77
CA ILE A 66 -11.13 -9.38 26.43
C ILE A 66 -10.58 -8.05 26.97
N GLY A 67 -10.70 -6.96 26.19
CA GLY A 67 -10.22 -5.63 26.53
C GLY A 67 -8.77 -5.41 26.09
N SER A 68 -8.02 -4.53 26.75
CA SER A 68 -6.69 -4.08 26.29
C SER A 68 -5.49 -4.99 26.57
N VAL A 69 -5.68 -6.13 27.24
CA VAL A 69 -4.58 -6.98 27.74
C VAL A 69 -4.70 -8.41 27.21
N TYR A 70 -3.65 -8.87 26.52
CA TYR A 70 -3.59 -10.21 25.92
C TYR A 70 -2.30 -10.93 26.32
N LYS A 71 -2.38 -12.23 26.54
CA LYS A 71 -1.22 -13.11 26.65
C LYS A 71 -0.59 -13.28 25.26
N LYS A 72 0.72 -13.08 25.18
CA LYS A 72 1.53 -13.10 23.95
C LYS A 72 2.84 -13.85 24.16
N ALA A 73 3.44 -14.36 23.09
CA ALA A 73 4.81 -14.89 23.07
C ALA A 73 5.76 -13.89 22.41
N LEU A 74 6.83 -13.51 23.10
CA LEU A 74 7.74 -12.46 22.64
C LEU A 74 9.20 -12.89 22.66
N TYR A 75 9.97 -12.37 21.71
CA TYR A 75 11.43 -12.49 21.73
C TYR A 75 12.06 -11.55 22.76
N ARG A 76 13.05 -12.06 23.51
CA ARG A 76 13.83 -11.36 24.53
C ARG A 76 15.32 -11.65 24.38
N GLN A 77 16.16 -10.63 24.48
CA GLN A 77 17.61 -10.79 24.32
C GLN A 77 18.31 -10.98 25.66
N TYR A 78 19.35 -11.80 25.69
CA TYR A 78 20.16 -12.11 26.86
C TYR A 78 21.64 -11.89 26.59
N THR A 79 22.42 -11.78 27.67
CA THR A 79 23.87 -11.58 27.59
C THR A 79 24.61 -12.82 27.10
N ASP A 80 24.10 -14.01 27.39
CA ASP A 80 24.77 -15.29 27.18
C ASP A 80 23.76 -16.47 27.19
N ASP A 81 24.29 -17.69 27.05
CA ASP A 81 23.56 -18.96 27.00
C ASP A 81 22.95 -19.41 28.34
N SER A 82 23.18 -18.68 29.44
CA SER A 82 22.50 -18.91 30.70
C SER A 82 21.05 -18.41 30.69
N TYR A 83 20.73 -17.45 29.81
CA TYR A 83 19.43 -16.77 29.74
C TYR A 83 18.97 -16.18 31.09
N SER A 84 19.93 -15.71 31.89
CA SER A 84 19.67 -15.17 33.24
C SER A 84 19.56 -13.65 33.28
N THR A 85 20.36 -12.94 32.48
CA THR A 85 20.41 -11.47 32.44
C THR A 85 19.88 -10.98 31.11
N GLU A 86 18.70 -10.38 31.13
CA GLU A 86 18.06 -9.80 29.94
C GLU A 86 18.74 -8.48 29.54
N ILE A 87 18.96 -8.28 28.25
CA ILE A 87 19.41 -7.01 27.68
C ILE A 87 18.15 -6.15 27.43
N PRO A 88 18.03 -4.99 28.10
CA PRO A 88 16.84 -4.16 27.96
C PRO A 88 16.75 -3.58 26.55
N LYS A 89 15.57 -3.68 25.94
CA LYS A 89 15.25 -2.99 24.69
C LYS A 89 14.76 -1.56 24.95
N PRO A 90 14.88 -0.65 23.96
CA PRO A 90 14.25 0.65 24.04
C PRO A 90 12.73 0.54 24.23
N ALA A 91 12.14 1.40 25.05
CA ALA A 91 10.70 1.34 25.37
C ALA A 91 9.80 1.49 24.12
N TRP A 92 10.22 2.32 23.16
CA TRP A 92 9.50 2.52 21.90
C TRP A 92 9.48 1.28 21.00
N LEU A 93 10.33 0.27 21.24
CA LEU A 93 10.33 -0.97 20.46
C LEU A 93 9.09 -1.84 20.78
N GLY A 94 8.38 -1.51 21.86
CA GLY A 94 7.13 -2.16 22.24
C GLY A 94 7.29 -3.65 22.43
N PHE A 95 6.40 -4.45 21.87
CA PHE A 95 6.46 -5.92 21.97
C PHE A 95 7.47 -6.57 21.01
N LEU A 96 7.96 -5.85 19.98
CA LEU A 96 8.91 -6.38 19.00
C LEU A 96 10.15 -6.99 19.64
N GLY A 97 10.71 -8.00 18.98
CA GLY A 97 11.95 -8.63 19.34
C GLY A 97 13.16 -7.69 19.29
N PRO A 98 14.30 -8.11 19.89
CA PRO A 98 15.53 -7.33 19.84
C PRO A 98 16.02 -7.06 18.41
N ILE A 99 16.67 -5.93 18.22
CA ILE A 99 17.16 -5.52 16.91
C ILE A 99 18.44 -6.27 16.58
N ILE A 100 18.42 -7.08 15.52
CA ILE A 100 19.61 -7.75 15.00
C ILE A 100 20.24 -6.84 13.94
N ARG A 101 21.54 -6.58 14.06
CA ARG A 101 22.31 -5.76 13.09
C ARG A 101 23.53 -6.50 12.61
N ALA A 102 23.82 -6.38 11.32
CA ALA A 102 25.01 -6.94 10.71
C ALA A 102 25.48 -6.14 9.49
N GLU A 103 26.78 -6.15 9.23
CA GLU A 103 27.37 -5.56 8.02
C GLU A 103 27.63 -6.60 6.94
N VAL A 104 27.85 -6.14 5.70
CA VAL A 104 28.25 -7.00 4.59
C VAL A 104 29.52 -7.80 4.92
N GLY A 105 29.39 -9.12 4.83
CA GLY A 105 30.43 -10.09 5.13
C GLY A 105 30.37 -10.68 6.53
N ASP A 106 29.49 -10.17 7.41
CA ASP A 106 29.32 -10.70 8.77
C ASP A 106 28.55 -12.02 8.77
N VAL A 107 28.79 -12.82 9.80
CA VAL A 107 27.99 -14.01 10.13
C VAL A 107 27.23 -13.75 11.42
N ILE A 108 25.91 -13.89 11.36
CA ILE A 108 25.01 -13.77 12.50
C ILE A 108 24.80 -15.18 13.06
N GLU A 109 25.05 -15.36 14.35
CA GLU A 109 24.75 -16.57 15.08
C GLU A 109 23.71 -16.26 16.15
N VAL A 110 22.53 -16.85 16.03
CA VAL A 110 21.43 -16.66 17.00
C VAL A 110 21.24 -17.95 17.78
N HIS A 111 21.61 -17.93 19.06
CA HIS A 111 21.27 -18.97 20.02
C HIS A 111 19.87 -18.69 20.56
N MET A 112 18.91 -19.48 20.08
CA MET A 112 17.51 -19.36 20.43
C MET A 112 17.14 -20.41 21.49
N LYS A 113 16.36 -20.00 22.51
CA LYS A 113 15.75 -20.92 23.48
C LYS A 113 14.26 -20.67 23.63
N ASN A 114 13.47 -21.73 23.48
CA ASN A 114 12.02 -21.62 23.64
C ASN A 114 11.62 -21.89 25.10
N PHE A 115 11.12 -20.88 25.81
CA PHE A 115 10.48 -21.05 27.13
C PHE A 115 8.94 -20.95 27.08
N ALA A 116 8.35 -20.78 25.90
CA ALA A 116 6.90 -20.81 25.73
C ALA A 116 6.35 -22.25 25.78
N SER A 117 5.02 -22.35 25.80
CA SER A 117 4.27 -23.60 25.87
C SER A 117 4.09 -24.30 24.52
N ILE A 118 4.39 -23.62 23.41
CA ILE A 118 4.17 -24.08 22.03
C ILE A 118 5.51 -24.13 21.29
N PRO A 119 5.74 -25.07 20.35
CA PRO A 119 6.90 -25.05 19.47
C PRO A 119 6.92 -23.80 18.59
N TYR A 120 8.06 -23.13 18.52
CA TYR A 120 8.26 -21.92 17.72
C TYR A 120 9.62 -21.96 17.04
N SER A 121 9.86 -21.05 16.10
CA SER A 121 11.11 -20.99 15.34
C SER A 121 11.65 -19.56 15.20
N LEU A 122 12.60 -19.38 14.29
CA LEU A 122 13.20 -18.09 13.99
C LEU A 122 13.67 -18.07 12.52
N HIS A 123 12.90 -17.37 11.68
CA HIS A 123 13.09 -17.22 10.25
C HIS A 123 13.48 -15.77 9.90
N PRO A 124 14.61 -15.53 9.20
CA PRO A 124 15.05 -14.19 8.85
C PRO A 124 14.71 -13.79 7.40
N HIS A 125 14.51 -12.50 7.19
CA HIS A 125 14.54 -11.86 5.89
C HIS A 125 15.90 -11.20 5.61
N GLY A 126 16.19 -10.92 4.34
CA GLY A 126 17.34 -10.11 3.92
C GLY A 126 18.75 -10.69 4.15
N VAL A 127 18.88 -11.96 4.51
CA VAL A 127 20.16 -12.64 4.78
C VAL A 127 20.21 -14.03 4.15
N PHE A 128 21.42 -14.55 3.94
CA PHE A 128 21.61 -15.91 3.43
C PHE A 128 21.61 -16.94 4.57
N TYR A 129 20.93 -18.06 4.36
CA TYR A 129 20.94 -19.21 5.27
C TYR A 129 20.93 -20.53 4.49
N GLU A 130 21.34 -21.60 5.16
CA GLU A 130 21.15 -22.98 4.69
C GLU A 130 19.85 -23.56 5.27
N LYS A 131 19.37 -24.69 4.72
CA LYS A 131 18.15 -25.38 5.14
C LYS A 131 18.12 -25.88 6.61
N ASN A 132 19.22 -25.76 7.35
CA ASN A 132 19.30 -26.04 8.78
C ASN A 132 19.38 -24.74 9.61
N SER A 133 19.05 -23.60 9.02
CA SER A 133 19.02 -22.29 9.69
C SER A 133 17.95 -21.40 9.05
N GLU A 134 16.98 -22.00 8.37
CA GLU A 134 15.86 -21.29 7.75
C GLU A 134 14.74 -21.05 8.76
N GLY A 135 14.48 -22.04 9.62
CA GLY A 135 13.45 -21.90 10.65
C GLY A 135 12.02 -21.85 10.14
N ALA A 136 11.73 -22.45 8.98
CA ALA A 136 10.38 -22.49 8.40
C ALA A 136 9.94 -23.94 8.13
N LEU A 137 8.79 -24.34 8.69
CA LEU A 137 8.28 -25.70 8.56
C LEU A 137 7.40 -25.85 7.32
N TYR A 138 7.90 -26.53 6.29
CA TYR A 138 7.11 -26.91 5.11
C TYR A 138 7.65 -28.17 4.41
N PRO A 139 6.86 -28.84 3.53
CA PRO A 139 7.30 -30.01 2.77
C PRO A 139 8.35 -29.65 1.70
N ASP A 140 9.62 -29.66 2.09
CA ASP A 140 10.79 -29.28 1.27
C ASP A 140 11.69 -30.47 0.88
N GLY A 141 11.31 -31.68 1.28
CA GLY A 141 12.06 -32.92 1.03
C GLY A 141 13.33 -33.08 1.88
N THR A 142 13.56 -32.25 2.89
CA THR A 142 14.67 -32.39 3.85
C THR A 142 14.27 -33.27 5.05
N THR A 143 15.27 -33.87 5.72
CA THR A 143 15.05 -34.77 6.86
C THR A 143 16.18 -34.62 7.91
N GLY A 144 15.94 -35.11 9.13
CA GLY A 144 16.95 -35.19 10.19
C GLY A 144 17.36 -33.82 10.74
N SER A 145 18.68 -33.55 10.81
CA SER A 145 19.21 -32.30 11.36
C SER A 145 18.81 -31.03 10.60
N LYS A 146 18.36 -31.16 9.35
CA LYS A 146 17.87 -30.06 8.51
C LYS A 146 16.39 -29.71 8.75
N LYS A 147 15.77 -30.32 9.75
CA LYS A 147 14.40 -30.06 10.20
C LYS A 147 14.33 -29.66 11.67
N SER A 148 15.48 -29.57 12.33
CA SER A 148 15.57 -29.23 13.76
C SER A 148 15.47 -27.72 14.01
N ASP A 149 15.62 -26.91 12.97
CA ASP A 149 15.44 -25.46 12.97
C ASP A 149 13.98 -25.04 12.76
N ASP A 150 13.21 -25.82 11.98
CA ASP A 150 11.83 -25.53 11.57
C ASP A 150 10.86 -25.34 12.74
N ALA A 151 11.04 -26.09 13.83
CA ALA A 151 10.22 -25.99 15.04
C ALA A 151 11.05 -26.38 16.27
N VAL A 152 11.24 -25.44 17.20
CA VAL A 152 11.98 -25.64 18.44
C VAL A 152 10.98 -25.87 19.58
N ASP A 153 10.91 -27.10 20.08
CA ASP A 153 9.99 -27.49 21.16
C ASP A 153 10.20 -26.68 22.46
N PRO A 154 9.16 -26.59 23.32
CA PRO A 154 9.26 -26.03 24.66
C PRO A 154 10.44 -26.57 25.47
N GLY A 155 11.26 -25.66 26.02
CA GLY A 155 12.45 -25.95 26.81
C GLY A 155 13.70 -26.33 25.99
N LYS A 156 13.61 -26.44 24.66
CA LYS A 156 14.74 -26.73 23.78
C LYS A 156 15.44 -25.45 23.30
N SER A 157 16.60 -25.64 22.70
CA SER A 157 17.41 -24.58 22.12
C SER A 157 17.93 -24.98 20.76
N TYR A 158 18.05 -24.00 19.87
CA TYR A 158 18.61 -24.16 18.54
C TYR A 158 19.57 -23.00 18.23
N THR A 159 20.52 -23.21 17.32
CA THR A 159 21.45 -22.17 16.88
C THR A 159 21.31 -21.94 15.39
N TYR A 160 20.83 -20.77 15.02
CA TYR A 160 20.68 -20.34 13.63
C TYR A 160 21.94 -19.63 13.16
N THR A 161 22.43 -19.95 11.97
CA THR A 161 23.59 -19.29 11.36
C THR A 161 23.18 -18.64 10.05
N TRP A 162 23.32 -17.31 9.98
CA TRP A 162 23.00 -16.54 8.79
C TRP A 162 24.21 -15.72 8.35
N GLN A 163 24.26 -15.41 7.05
CA GLN A 163 25.36 -14.67 6.47
C GLN A 163 24.85 -13.48 5.66
N VAL A 164 25.43 -12.30 5.88
CA VAL A 164 25.17 -11.13 5.03
C VAL A 164 26.13 -11.19 3.85
N LYS A 165 25.78 -11.97 2.81
CA LYS A 165 26.66 -12.07 1.64
C LYS A 165 26.59 -10.79 0.79
N PRO A 166 27.69 -10.40 0.11
CA PRO A 166 27.70 -9.24 -0.78
C PRO A 166 26.63 -9.28 -1.88
N GLU A 167 26.25 -10.49 -2.33
CA GLU A 167 25.22 -10.67 -3.35
C GLU A 167 23.79 -10.35 -2.86
N TYR A 168 23.58 -10.22 -1.54
CA TYR A 168 22.29 -9.91 -0.90
C TYR A 168 22.34 -8.63 -0.05
N ALA A 169 23.50 -7.98 0.01
CA ALA A 169 23.71 -6.74 0.74
C ALA A 169 23.10 -5.50 0.04
N PRO A 170 22.93 -4.38 0.77
CA PRO A 170 22.51 -3.11 0.19
C PRO A 170 23.39 -2.69 -0.99
N THR A 171 22.76 -2.29 -2.10
CA THR A 171 23.43 -1.76 -3.29
C THR A 171 23.88 -0.31 -3.10
N GLU A 172 24.57 0.27 -4.09
CA GLU A 172 24.97 1.68 -4.03
C GLU A 172 23.77 2.64 -3.92
N ALA A 173 22.66 2.34 -4.60
CA ALA A 173 21.45 3.14 -4.60
C ALA A 173 20.62 3.00 -3.30
N ASP A 174 20.82 1.91 -2.56
CA ASP A 174 20.11 1.64 -1.31
C ASP A 174 20.65 2.47 -0.14
N ALA A 175 19.83 2.61 0.90
CA ALA A 175 20.25 3.18 2.17
C ALA A 175 21.46 2.43 2.77
N ASN A 176 22.19 3.08 3.68
CA ASN A 176 23.35 2.47 4.33
C ASN A 176 22.98 1.23 5.14
N CYS A 177 21.75 1.16 5.68
CA CYS A 177 21.19 -0.05 6.26
C CYS A 177 19.79 -0.28 5.70
N LEU A 178 19.49 -1.49 5.27
CA LEU A 178 18.16 -1.92 4.86
C LEU A 178 17.39 -2.51 6.04
N THR A 179 16.08 -2.29 6.05
CA THR A 179 15.14 -2.89 7.02
C THR A 179 14.72 -4.28 6.53
N TRP A 180 14.78 -5.25 7.43
CA TRP A 180 14.20 -6.59 7.27
C TRP A 180 13.57 -6.99 8.60
N ILE A 181 12.91 -8.15 8.62
CA ILE A 181 12.34 -8.73 9.84
C ILE A 181 12.88 -10.13 10.08
N TYR A 182 12.59 -10.64 11.27
CA TYR A 182 12.64 -12.06 11.55
C TYR A 182 11.43 -12.42 12.41
N HIS A 183 10.88 -13.62 12.21
CA HIS A 183 9.68 -14.08 12.92
C HIS A 183 9.66 -15.60 13.06
N SER A 184 8.77 -16.13 13.89
CA SER A 184 8.53 -17.59 13.92
C SER A 184 7.70 -18.00 12.70
N HIS A 185 7.97 -19.19 12.17
CA HIS A 185 7.46 -19.66 10.88
C HIS A 185 7.05 -21.14 10.94
N GLY A 186 6.50 -21.57 12.09
CA GLY A 186 5.80 -22.85 12.20
C GLY A 186 4.42 -22.72 11.55
N ASP A 187 3.61 -21.81 12.08
CA ASP A 187 2.40 -21.27 11.46
C ASP A 187 2.53 -19.74 11.48
N ALA A 188 3.18 -19.18 10.46
CA ALA A 188 3.64 -17.79 10.47
C ALA A 188 2.53 -16.78 10.83
N PRO A 189 1.32 -16.84 10.24
CA PRO A 189 0.16 -16.06 10.69
C PRO A 189 -0.07 -16.08 12.21
N LYS A 190 -0.25 -17.27 12.78
CA LYS A 190 -0.60 -17.43 14.19
C LYS A 190 0.55 -17.05 15.11
N ASP A 191 1.77 -17.39 14.69
CA ASP A 191 3.00 -17.09 15.40
C ASP A 191 3.24 -15.56 15.49
N ILE A 192 3.03 -14.83 14.38
CA ILE A 192 3.15 -13.37 14.32
C ILE A 192 2.04 -12.70 15.14
N SER A 193 0.78 -13.12 14.98
CA SER A 193 -0.34 -12.62 15.79
C SER A 193 -0.13 -12.87 17.28
N SER A 194 0.53 -13.98 17.65
CA SER A 194 0.92 -14.28 19.03
C SER A 194 2.04 -13.37 19.56
N GLY A 195 2.76 -12.66 18.69
CA GLY A 195 3.74 -11.61 19.03
C GLY A 195 5.19 -11.90 18.62
N LEU A 196 5.47 -12.98 17.90
CA LEU A 196 6.83 -13.40 17.55
C LEU A 196 7.35 -12.76 16.28
N ILE A 197 7.73 -11.49 16.40
CA ILE A 197 8.34 -10.72 15.32
C ILE A 197 9.38 -9.75 15.85
N GLY A 198 10.47 -9.55 15.11
CA GLY A 198 11.52 -8.58 15.40
C GLY A 198 12.16 -8.06 14.12
N ALA A 199 13.08 -7.10 14.26
CA ALA A 199 13.70 -6.43 13.13
C ALA A 199 15.16 -6.82 12.94
N LEU A 200 15.57 -6.94 11.69
CA LEU A 200 16.92 -7.25 11.25
C LEU A 200 17.39 -6.14 10.31
N LEU A 201 18.56 -5.55 10.57
CA LEU A 201 19.16 -4.55 9.69
C LEU A 201 20.43 -5.10 9.04
N THR A 202 20.49 -5.10 7.71
CA THR A 202 21.72 -5.37 6.95
C THR A 202 22.32 -4.07 6.46
N CYS A 203 23.58 -3.83 6.82
CA CYS A 203 24.26 -2.56 6.62
C CYS A 203 25.46 -2.69 5.68
N LYS A 204 25.77 -1.59 4.97
CA LYS A 204 27.04 -1.41 4.27
C LYS A 204 28.20 -1.46 5.28
N LYS A 205 29.34 -1.98 4.84
CA LYS A 205 30.52 -2.14 5.69
C LYS A 205 31.02 -0.79 6.22
N GLY A 206 31.31 -0.73 7.53
CA GLY A 206 31.77 0.49 8.22
C GLY A 206 30.66 1.45 8.63
N THR A 207 29.39 1.05 8.56
CA THR A 207 28.24 1.86 9.01
C THR A 207 28.03 1.73 10.52
N LEU A 208 28.29 0.54 11.07
CA LEU A 208 28.09 0.20 12.48
C LEU A 208 29.36 0.47 13.30
N ASP A 209 29.17 1.04 14.49
CA ASP A 209 30.23 1.24 15.46
C ASP A 209 30.53 -0.04 16.28
N SER A 210 31.48 0.04 17.23
CA SER A 210 31.83 -1.08 18.11
C SER A 210 30.69 -1.56 19.02
N LYS A 211 29.65 -0.75 19.21
CA LYS A 211 28.45 -1.07 19.99
C LYS A 211 27.28 -1.48 19.10
N GLN A 212 27.52 -1.67 17.80
CA GLN A 212 26.50 -1.99 16.80
C GLN A 212 25.45 -0.88 16.63
N LYS A 213 25.75 0.37 17.03
CA LYS A 213 24.92 1.53 16.68
C LYS A 213 25.37 2.08 15.32
N ARG A 214 24.44 2.62 14.54
CA ARG A 214 24.77 3.34 13.31
C ARG A 214 25.56 4.61 13.63
N SER A 215 26.61 4.85 12.85
CA SER A 215 27.49 6.02 12.98
C SER A 215 27.17 7.16 12.01
N ASP A 216 26.34 6.88 11.00
CA ASP A 216 25.96 7.81 9.93
C ASP A 216 24.72 8.66 10.25
N VAL A 217 23.97 8.29 11.28
CA VAL A 217 22.77 9.00 11.76
C VAL A 217 22.82 9.19 13.27
N ASP A 218 22.09 10.19 13.79
CA ASP A 218 22.05 10.46 15.23
C ASP A 218 21.19 9.41 15.95
N GLU A 219 20.02 9.10 15.38
CA GLU A 219 19.08 8.11 15.89
C GLU A 219 18.46 7.29 14.75
N ASP A 220 18.20 6.01 15.03
CA ASP A 220 17.46 5.09 14.18
C ASP A 220 16.29 4.46 14.95
N PHE A 221 15.07 4.58 14.42
CA PHE A 221 13.85 4.01 15.02
C PHE A 221 13.29 2.90 14.15
N ILE A 222 12.66 1.91 14.79
CA ILE A 222 11.98 0.81 14.13
C ILE A 222 10.50 0.86 14.48
N LEU A 223 9.65 0.90 13.47
CA LEU A 223 8.21 1.01 13.60
C LEU A 223 7.52 -0.06 12.75
N MET A 224 6.77 -0.92 13.40
CA MET A 224 5.85 -1.87 12.79
C MET A 224 4.45 -1.29 12.83
N PHE A 225 3.83 -1.20 11.66
CA PHE A 225 2.41 -0.92 11.51
C PHE A 225 1.69 -2.25 11.28
N SER A 226 0.72 -2.58 12.14
CA SER A 226 0.04 -3.87 12.08
C SER A 226 -1.31 -3.81 12.78
N VAL A 227 -2.33 -4.34 12.11
CA VAL A 227 -3.58 -4.77 12.72
C VAL A 227 -3.34 -6.14 13.34
N VAL A 228 -2.98 -6.15 14.63
CA VAL A 228 -2.65 -7.41 15.31
C VAL A 228 -3.94 -8.16 15.61
N ASP A 229 -4.24 -9.17 14.79
CA ASP A 229 -5.42 -10.02 14.96
C ASP A 229 -5.21 -11.05 16.08
N GLU A 230 -5.75 -10.77 17.27
CA GLU A 230 -5.70 -11.69 18.41
C GLU A 230 -6.65 -12.90 18.24
N ASN A 231 -7.55 -12.89 17.26
CA ASN A 231 -8.36 -14.06 16.92
C ASN A 231 -7.52 -15.19 16.29
N LEU A 232 -6.40 -14.85 15.65
CA LEU A 232 -5.44 -15.81 15.09
C LEU A 232 -4.38 -16.27 16.10
N SER A 233 -4.19 -15.53 17.19
CA SER A 233 -3.22 -15.83 18.25
C SER A 233 -3.44 -17.23 18.84
N TRP A 234 -2.35 -17.95 19.08
CA TRP A 234 -2.39 -19.25 19.76
C TRP A 234 -3.02 -19.17 21.16
N TYR A 235 -3.03 -17.97 21.75
CA TYR A 235 -3.46 -17.72 23.11
C TYR A 235 -4.91 -17.24 23.22
N LEU A 236 -5.70 -17.21 22.14
CA LEU A 236 -7.09 -16.74 22.18
C LEU A 236 -7.93 -17.43 23.28
N GLU A 237 -7.89 -18.77 23.34
CA GLU A 237 -8.64 -19.54 24.35
C GLU A 237 -8.20 -19.20 25.79
N GLU A 238 -6.89 -19.04 26.00
CA GLU A 238 -6.34 -18.66 27.30
C GLU A 238 -6.75 -17.23 27.67
N ASN A 239 -6.78 -16.32 26.69
CA ASN A 239 -7.21 -14.94 26.86
C ASN A 239 -8.70 -14.85 27.21
N ILE A 240 -9.57 -15.59 26.53
CA ILE A 240 -11.00 -15.68 26.86
C ILE A 240 -11.16 -16.17 28.30
N LYS A 241 -10.46 -17.24 28.68
CA LYS A 241 -10.53 -17.81 30.03
C LYS A 241 -10.01 -16.86 31.10
N MET A 242 -8.97 -16.09 30.79
CA MET A 242 -8.30 -15.20 31.74
C MET A 242 -9.04 -13.87 31.92
N PHE A 243 -9.65 -13.35 30.86
CA PHE A 243 -10.16 -11.99 30.84
C PHE A 243 -11.70 -11.89 30.73
N CYS A 244 -12.39 -12.80 30.05
CA CYS A 244 -13.86 -12.76 29.94
C CYS A 244 -14.53 -13.39 31.18
N SER A 245 -15.57 -12.74 31.71
CA SER A 245 -16.31 -13.29 32.87
C SER A 245 -17.39 -14.30 32.48
N ASP A 246 -17.94 -14.21 31.26
CA ASP A 246 -18.92 -15.16 30.72
C ASP A 246 -18.30 -15.94 29.55
N GLN A 247 -17.67 -17.07 29.89
CA GLN A 247 -16.94 -17.89 28.92
C GLN A 247 -17.88 -18.62 27.96
N ASP A 248 -19.07 -19.03 28.41
CA ASP A 248 -20.00 -19.79 27.58
C ASP A 248 -20.58 -18.88 26.49
N ALA A 249 -20.99 -17.65 26.85
CA ALA A 249 -21.45 -16.67 25.88
C ALA A 249 -20.32 -16.26 24.91
N THR A 250 -19.11 -16.02 25.41
CA THR A 250 -17.96 -15.65 24.56
C THR A 250 -17.63 -16.76 23.55
N ASN A 251 -17.64 -18.02 23.99
CA ASN A 251 -17.39 -19.15 23.09
C ASN A 251 -18.46 -19.31 22.02
N GLN A 252 -19.72 -18.97 22.32
CA GLN A 252 -20.77 -18.94 21.31
C GLN A 252 -20.51 -17.86 20.25
N LEU A 253 -20.13 -16.64 20.66
CA LEU A 253 -19.78 -15.55 19.73
C LEU A 253 -18.62 -15.95 18.83
N LYS A 254 -17.55 -16.49 19.41
CA LYS A 254 -16.38 -17.00 18.68
C LYS A 254 -16.78 -18.07 17.66
N ASN A 255 -17.56 -19.07 18.06
CA ASN A 255 -17.95 -20.19 17.19
C ASN A 255 -18.93 -19.76 16.08
N ASN A 256 -19.73 -18.73 16.32
CA ASN A 256 -20.64 -18.14 15.34
C ASN A 256 -19.94 -17.12 14.42
N ALA A 257 -18.64 -16.88 14.61
CA ALA A 257 -17.87 -15.85 13.91
C ALA A 257 -18.51 -14.46 14.00
N ASP A 258 -19.00 -14.09 15.19
CA ASP A 258 -19.59 -12.79 15.49
C ASP A 258 -18.62 -11.64 15.11
N GLU A 259 -19.08 -10.73 14.24
CA GLU A 259 -18.25 -9.67 13.67
C GLU A 259 -17.75 -8.71 14.74
N GLU A 260 -18.61 -8.26 15.67
CA GLU A 260 -18.20 -7.33 16.72
C GLU A 260 -17.17 -7.93 17.69
N PHE A 261 -17.32 -9.21 18.05
CA PHE A 261 -16.33 -9.90 18.88
C PHE A 261 -14.98 -9.99 18.17
N ARG A 262 -14.98 -10.37 16.89
CA ARG A 262 -13.75 -10.46 16.09
C ARG A 262 -13.08 -9.10 15.95
N GLU A 263 -13.85 -8.08 15.61
CA GLU A 263 -13.39 -6.69 15.44
C GLU A 263 -12.75 -6.15 16.72
N SER A 264 -13.39 -6.39 17.88
CA SER A 264 -12.84 -5.96 19.18
C SER A 264 -11.46 -6.55 19.51
N ASN A 265 -11.04 -7.61 18.82
CA ASN A 265 -9.74 -8.26 18.98
C ASN A 265 -8.72 -7.86 17.89
N LEU A 266 -9.06 -6.92 17.00
CA LEU A 266 -8.16 -6.38 15.97
C LEU A 266 -7.45 -5.12 16.50
N MET A 267 -6.18 -5.28 16.91
CA MET A 267 -5.42 -4.22 17.56
C MET A 267 -4.60 -3.42 16.55
N HIS A 268 -5.16 -2.30 16.07
CA HIS A 268 -4.61 -1.38 15.08
C HIS A 268 -3.42 -0.57 15.62
N SER A 269 -2.24 -1.18 15.64
CA SER A 269 -1.15 -0.75 16.53
C SER A 269 0.14 -0.32 15.82
N ILE A 270 0.91 0.53 16.50
CA ILE A 270 2.31 0.82 16.16
C ILE A 270 3.20 0.19 17.24
N ASN A 271 4.01 -0.79 16.86
CA ASN A 271 4.81 -1.62 17.79
C ASN A 271 3.98 -2.20 18.96
N GLY A 272 2.70 -2.53 18.72
CA GLY A 272 1.82 -3.10 19.74
C GLY A 272 1.20 -2.06 20.67
N TYR A 273 1.22 -0.76 20.32
CA TYR A 273 0.52 0.28 21.07
C TYR A 273 -0.53 0.99 20.22
N VAL A 274 -1.65 1.33 20.85
CA VAL A 274 -2.79 2.03 20.23
C VAL A 274 -3.08 3.36 20.94
N TYR A 275 -3.84 4.24 20.30
CA TYR A 275 -4.34 5.53 20.81
C TYR A 275 -3.27 6.42 21.46
N GLY A 276 -2.09 6.51 20.84
CA GLY A 276 -1.00 7.36 21.30
C GLY A 276 -0.16 6.80 22.46
N ASN A 277 -0.36 5.54 22.85
CA ASN A 277 0.32 4.92 23.99
C ASN A 277 1.78 4.49 23.72
N LEU A 278 2.25 4.55 22.47
CA LEU A 278 3.64 4.28 22.13
C LEU A 278 4.56 5.28 22.88
N PRO A 279 5.59 4.82 23.60
CA PRO A 279 6.51 5.70 24.30
C PRO A 279 7.20 6.72 23.39
N GLU A 280 7.50 7.89 23.95
CA GLU A 280 7.97 9.07 23.20
C GLU A 280 9.22 8.79 22.33
N LEU A 281 9.09 9.04 21.03
CA LEU A 281 10.18 9.03 20.05
C LEU A 281 10.86 10.39 20.03
N LYS A 282 12.08 10.50 20.57
CA LYS A 282 12.78 11.79 20.74
C LYS A 282 13.80 12.04 19.64
N VAL A 283 13.65 13.16 18.95
CA VAL A 283 14.53 13.59 17.86
C VAL A 283 14.98 15.04 18.05
N CYS A 284 16.03 15.43 17.34
CA CYS A 284 16.67 16.74 17.49
C CYS A 284 16.59 17.56 16.20
N VAL A 285 16.31 18.85 16.30
CA VAL A 285 16.32 19.77 15.16
C VAL A 285 17.68 19.78 14.47
N GLY A 286 17.67 19.61 13.16
CA GLY A 286 18.85 19.66 12.29
C GLY A 286 19.74 18.42 12.35
N ARG A 287 19.31 17.37 13.07
CA ARG A 287 20.04 16.10 13.19
C ARG A 287 19.38 15.03 12.32
N SER A 288 20.18 14.15 11.72
CA SER A 288 19.67 13.11 10.82
C SER A 288 19.07 11.95 11.59
N VAL A 289 17.87 11.53 11.20
CA VAL A 289 17.14 10.39 11.77
C VAL A 289 16.86 9.39 10.66
N SER A 290 17.09 8.10 10.94
CA SER A 290 16.66 7.00 10.07
C SER A 290 15.42 6.33 10.63
N TRP A 291 14.39 6.20 9.82
CA TRP A 291 13.17 5.50 10.15
C TRP A 291 13.15 4.18 9.38
N HIS A 292 13.10 3.07 10.11
CA HIS A 292 12.95 1.72 9.59
C HIS A 292 11.51 1.29 9.82
N LEU A 293 10.69 1.30 8.76
CA LEU A 293 9.28 0.97 8.85
C LEU A 293 8.99 -0.35 8.16
N PHE A 294 8.03 -1.09 8.69
CA PHE A 294 7.48 -2.23 7.98
C PHE A 294 6.01 -2.46 8.36
N GLY A 295 5.25 -2.99 7.40
CA GLY A 295 3.88 -3.46 7.61
C GLY A 295 3.86 -4.98 7.80
N ILE A 296 2.94 -5.51 8.60
CA ILE A 296 2.67 -6.95 8.64
C ILE A 296 1.23 -7.22 9.09
N GLY A 297 0.61 -8.25 8.53
CA GLY A 297 -0.73 -8.71 8.89
C GLY A 297 -1.49 -9.24 7.69
N ASN A 298 -2.74 -8.86 7.47
CA ASN A 298 -3.63 -9.44 6.46
C ASN A 298 -4.10 -8.45 5.37
N GLU A 299 -5.24 -8.71 4.75
CA GLU A 299 -5.79 -7.91 3.64
C GLU A 299 -6.13 -6.47 4.06
N VAL A 300 -6.45 -6.25 5.34
CA VAL A 300 -6.72 -4.89 5.87
C VAL A 300 -5.44 -4.13 6.21
N ASP A 301 -4.26 -4.77 6.22
CA ASP A 301 -2.99 -4.15 6.61
C ASP A 301 -2.38 -3.26 5.52
N ILE A 302 -3.11 -2.22 5.16
CA ILE A 302 -2.69 -1.16 4.26
C ILE A 302 -2.46 0.08 5.08
N HIS A 303 -1.20 0.48 5.22
CA HIS A 303 -0.84 1.55 6.13
C HIS A 303 -0.25 2.72 5.37
N SER A 304 -0.80 3.90 5.61
CA SER A 304 -0.25 5.17 5.11
C SER A 304 0.37 5.94 6.26
N ALA A 305 1.62 5.60 6.59
CA ALA A 305 2.34 6.19 7.72
C ALA A 305 2.72 7.66 7.42
N TYR A 306 2.06 8.59 8.11
CA TYR A 306 2.20 10.03 7.91
C TYR A 306 2.91 10.71 9.08
N PHE A 307 3.99 11.43 8.77
CA PHE A 307 4.75 12.23 9.73
C PHE A 307 4.33 13.70 9.68
N HIS A 308 3.45 14.13 10.58
CA HIS A 308 2.89 15.49 10.56
C HIS A 308 3.99 16.56 10.64
N GLY A 309 3.95 17.53 9.72
CA GLY A 309 4.83 18.71 9.69
C GLY A 309 6.25 18.48 9.18
N HIS A 310 6.58 17.27 8.73
CA HIS A 310 7.89 16.92 8.19
C HIS A 310 7.76 16.07 6.92
N THR A 311 8.82 16.09 6.11
CA THR A 311 8.96 15.21 4.96
C THR A 311 10.16 14.28 5.18
N LEU A 312 10.18 13.17 4.45
CA LEU A 312 11.21 12.15 4.45
C LEU A 312 11.78 11.98 3.04
N LEU A 313 12.94 11.35 2.98
CA LEU A 313 13.52 10.82 1.76
C LEU A 313 13.49 9.29 1.82
N ASP A 314 12.75 8.67 0.90
CA ASP A 314 12.75 7.24 0.65
C ASP A 314 13.32 6.97 -0.75
N ARG A 315 14.38 6.15 -0.83
CA ARG A 315 15.13 5.90 -2.09
C ARG A 315 15.48 7.17 -2.87
N MET A 316 15.86 8.23 -2.15
CA MET A 316 16.12 9.59 -2.65
C MET A 316 14.89 10.38 -3.15
N HIS A 317 13.70 9.79 -3.17
CA HIS A 317 12.45 10.47 -3.51
C HIS A 317 11.84 11.15 -2.28
N ARG A 318 11.31 12.37 -2.47
CA ARG A 318 10.70 13.16 -1.40
C ARG A 318 9.25 12.72 -1.19
N THR A 319 8.91 12.35 0.04
CA THR A 319 7.54 12.00 0.45
C THR A 319 7.27 12.45 1.88
N ASP A 320 6.02 12.44 2.31
CA ASP A 320 5.58 12.65 3.69
C ASP A 320 4.76 11.48 4.23
N VAL A 321 4.17 10.69 3.33
CA VAL A 321 3.45 9.45 3.60
C VAL A 321 4.26 8.26 3.07
N LEU A 322 4.36 7.21 3.86
CA LEU A 322 4.97 5.94 3.47
C LEU A 322 3.90 4.84 3.47
N SER A 323 3.69 4.22 2.32
CA SER A 323 2.79 3.07 2.20
C SER A 323 3.47 1.80 2.67
N LEU A 324 2.83 1.04 3.56
CA LEU A 324 3.31 -0.23 4.09
C LEU A 324 2.19 -1.28 3.97
N PHE A 325 2.53 -2.44 3.41
CA PHE A 325 1.67 -3.61 3.25
C PHE A 325 2.29 -4.79 4.00
N PRO A 326 1.64 -5.96 4.04
CA PRO A 326 2.22 -7.13 4.69
C PRO A 326 3.61 -7.49 4.14
N ALA A 327 4.62 -7.38 5.01
CA ALA A 327 6.05 -7.55 4.74
C ALA A 327 6.67 -6.52 3.75
N THR A 328 6.07 -5.34 3.58
CA THR A 328 6.76 -4.22 2.95
C THR A 328 7.83 -3.66 3.91
N PHE A 329 9.06 -3.48 3.43
CA PHE A 329 10.16 -2.92 4.21
C PHE A 329 10.64 -1.58 3.64
N VAL A 330 10.64 -0.55 4.48
CA VAL A 330 11.03 0.82 4.09
C VAL A 330 12.15 1.31 5.01
N THR A 331 13.11 2.03 4.42
CA THR A 331 14.11 2.82 5.16
C THR A 331 14.07 4.25 4.65
N ALA A 332 13.53 5.15 5.45
CA ALA A 332 13.41 6.56 5.13
C ALA A 332 14.31 7.42 6.02
N THR A 333 14.81 8.53 5.49
CA THR A 333 15.64 9.48 6.26
C THR A 333 14.93 10.82 6.43
N MET A 334 15.10 11.44 7.60
CA MET A 334 14.48 12.71 7.95
C MET A 334 15.49 13.64 8.63
N ILE A 335 15.40 14.94 8.37
CA ILE A 335 16.11 15.98 9.14
C ILE A 335 15.06 16.93 9.73
N PRO A 336 14.65 16.75 11.01
CA PRO A 336 13.62 17.58 11.62
C PRO A 336 13.97 19.06 11.62
N LYS A 337 13.01 19.92 11.24
CA LYS A 337 13.23 21.38 11.10
C LYS A 337 12.50 22.18 12.16
N THR A 338 11.35 21.69 12.63
CA THR A 338 10.47 22.46 13.52
C THR A 338 10.31 21.75 14.86
N LYS A 339 10.52 22.48 15.95
CA LYS A 339 10.33 21.98 17.31
C LYS A 339 8.86 21.75 17.61
N GLY A 340 8.57 20.74 18.43
CA GLY A 340 7.21 20.44 18.89
C GLY A 340 6.99 18.95 19.08
N LYS A 341 5.83 18.62 19.65
CA LYS A 341 5.30 17.25 19.73
C LYS A 341 4.39 17.02 18.54
N TRP A 342 4.73 16.10 17.66
CA TRP A 342 4.09 15.87 16.37
C TRP A 342 3.38 14.52 16.35
N LEU A 343 2.27 14.46 15.62
CA LEU A 343 1.52 13.23 15.41
C LEU A 343 2.24 12.36 14.36
N LEU A 344 2.31 11.07 14.63
CA LEU A 344 2.62 10.01 13.67
C LEU A 344 1.38 9.12 13.60
N SER A 345 0.78 8.99 12.43
CA SER A 345 -0.48 8.26 12.29
C SER A 345 -0.50 7.46 10.99
N CYS A 346 -1.22 6.34 10.98
CA CYS A 346 -1.77 5.84 9.72
C CYS A 346 -2.80 6.85 9.19
N GLN A 347 -3.02 6.95 7.89
CA GLN A 347 -4.04 7.82 7.28
C GLN A 347 -5.15 7.04 6.56
N VAL A 348 -5.23 5.73 6.79
CA VAL A 348 -6.42 4.94 6.48
C VAL A 348 -7.47 5.22 7.54
N ASN A 349 -8.70 5.54 7.12
CA ASN A 349 -9.75 6.09 7.98
C ASN A 349 -10.03 5.24 9.24
N ASP A 350 -10.20 3.96 9.00
CA ASP A 350 -10.56 2.84 9.87
C ASP A 350 -9.42 2.66 10.89
N HIS A 351 -8.18 2.63 10.40
CA HIS A 351 -6.99 2.54 11.23
C HIS A 351 -6.81 3.77 12.14
N VAL A 352 -7.17 4.97 11.65
CA VAL A 352 -7.13 6.19 12.46
C VAL A 352 -8.15 6.12 13.58
N GLN A 353 -9.40 5.76 13.28
CA GLN A 353 -10.48 5.63 14.25
C GLN A 353 -10.18 4.54 15.29
N ALA A 354 -9.64 3.40 14.85
CA ALA A 354 -9.21 2.30 15.70
C ALA A 354 -7.91 2.55 16.48
N GLY A 355 -7.29 3.73 16.32
CA GLY A 355 -6.25 4.22 17.22
C GLY A 355 -4.81 3.99 16.76
N MET A 356 -4.56 3.75 15.47
CA MET A 356 -3.20 3.60 14.92
C MET A 356 -2.46 4.94 14.82
N GLN A 357 -2.14 5.49 15.99
CA GLN A 357 -1.60 6.83 16.16
C GLN A 357 -0.60 6.86 17.32
N SER A 358 0.41 7.72 17.18
CA SER A 358 1.52 7.90 18.10
C SER A 358 2.09 9.33 18.03
N PHE A 359 3.04 9.65 18.90
CA PHE A 359 3.74 10.92 18.92
C PHE A 359 5.25 10.77 18.73
N TYR A 360 5.85 11.76 18.10
CA TYR A 360 7.30 11.99 18.16
C TYR A 360 7.59 13.44 18.58
N GLU A 361 8.67 13.64 19.33
CA GLU A 361 9.03 14.92 19.92
C GLU A 361 10.32 15.46 19.31
N VAL A 362 10.23 16.64 18.71
CA VAL A 362 11.37 17.34 18.12
C VAL A 362 11.87 18.42 19.08
N SER A 363 13.06 18.20 19.63
CA SER A 363 13.73 19.07 20.61
C SER A 363 14.90 19.87 20.02
N ALA A 364 15.31 20.94 20.71
CA ALA A 364 16.42 21.79 20.25
C ALA A 364 17.80 21.13 20.34
N CYS A 365 18.03 20.29 21.36
CA CYS A 365 19.28 19.55 21.59
C CYS A 365 20.58 20.37 21.45
N GLY A 366 20.55 21.64 21.89
CA GLY A 366 21.70 22.55 21.81
C GLY A 366 22.02 23.10 20.42
N SER A 367 21.21 22.80 19.40
CA SER A 367 21.35 23.37 18.06
C SER A 367 20.97 24.86 18.06
N THR A 368 21.94 25.70 17.69
CA THR A 368 21.70 27.07 17.24
C THR A 368 21.35 26.99 15.76
N ALA A 369 20.13 26.59 15.42
CA ALA A 369 19.72 26.47 14.02
C ALA A 369 20.07 27.76 13.25
N SER A 370 20.92 27.61 12.23
CA SER A 370 21.48 28.69 11.41
C SER A 370 20.52 29.07 10.28
N ALA A 371 20.46 30.38 10.02
CA ALA A 371 19.90 31.12 8.89
C ALA A 371 18.85 30.40 8.03
N THR A 372 17.57 30.74 8.27
CA THR A 372 16.57 30.78 7.21
C THR A 372 17.16 31.51 6.01
N GLU A 373 17.28 30.81 4.87
CA GLU A 373 17.32 31.50 3.57
C GLU A 373 16.21 32.55 3.56
N ALA A 374 16.46 33.70 2.92
CA ALA A 374 15.42 34.70 2.77
C ALA A 374 14.20 34.01 2.14
N PRO A 375 12.99 34.12 2.76
CA PRO A 375 11.82 33.45 2.23
C PRO A 375 11.63 33.86 0.77
N GLY A 376 11.25 32.88 -0.05
CA GLY A 376 10.87 33.09 -1.43
C GLY A 376 9.61 33.95 -1.55
N LYS A 377 8.86 33.77 -2.63
CA LYS A 377 7.64 34.55 -2.85
C LYS A 377 6.58 34.16 -1.83
N GLU A 378 5.91 35.15 -1.23
CA GLU A 378 4.66 34.87 -0.50
C GLU A 378 3.53 34.64 -1.51
N ARG A 379 2.88 33.48 -1.44
CA ARG A 379 1.73 33.11 -2.27
C ARG A 379 0.47 33.09 -1.42
N ARG A 380 -0.51 33.90 -1.81
CA ARG A 380 -1.75 34.11 -1.03
C ARG A 380 -2.91 33.41 -1.72
N PHE A 381 -3.64 32.61 -0.94
CA PHE A 381 -4.84 31.91 -1.37
C PHE A 381 -5.98 32.26 -0.42
N TYR A 382 -7.18 32.46 -0.96
CA TYR A 382 -8.40 32.70 -0.20
C TYR A 382 -9.34 31.54 -0.50
N ILE A 383 -9.63 30.73 0.52
CA ILE A 383 -10.38 29.48 0.38
C ILE A 383 -11.49 29.47 1.41
N ALA A 384 -12.71 29.10 1.01
CA ALA A 384 -13.82 28.91 1.93
C ALA A 384 -14.34 27.47 1.89
N ALA A 385 -14.80 26.95 3.03
CA ALA A 385 -15.62 25.74 3.06
C ALA A 385 -17.08 26.13 2.89
N GLU A 386 -17.74 25.61 1.87
CA GLU A 386 -19.14 25.88 1.56
C GLU A 386 -19.93 24.58 1.39
N GLU A 387 -21.18 24.59 1.88
CA GLU A 387 -22.10 23.47 1.70
C GLU A 387 -22.80 23.54 0.34
N MET A 388 -22.89 22.41 -0.34
CA MET A 388 -23.55 22.31 -1.64
C MET A 388 -24.16 20.92 -1.85
N VAL A 389 -25.17 20.83 -2.73
CA VAL A 389 -25.62 19.53 -3.23
C VAL A 389 -24.66 19.11 -4.33
N TRP A 390 -23.99 18.00 -4.11
CA TRP A 390 -23.16 17.30 -5.08
C TRP A 390 -23.96 16.22 -5.79
N ASP A 391 -23.73 16.07 -7.09
CA ASP A 391 -24.35 15.05 -7.94
C ASP A 391 -23.22 14.22 -8.57
N TYR A 392 -23.14 12.94 -8.20
CA TYR A 392 -22.07 12.03 -8.62
C TYR A 392 -22.16 11.66 -10.11
N ALA A 393 -23.32 11.85 -10.74
CA ALA A 393 -23.49 11.67 -12.17
C ALA A 393 -24.55 12.62 -12.73
N PRO A 394 -24.20 13.89 -12.99
CA PRO A 394 -25.14 14.93 -13.40
C PRO A 394 -25.94 14.62 -14.68
N SER A 395 -25.43 13.72 -15.54
CA SER A 395 -26.13 13.31 -16.76
C SER A 395 -27.28 12.33 -16.51
N GLY A 396 -27.26 11.60 -15.39
CA GLY A 396 -28.14 10.45 -15.14
C GLY A 396 -27.84 9.22 -16.02
N MET A 397 -26.74 9.24 -16.78
CA MET A 397 -26.36 8.21 -17.74
C MET A 397 -25.00 7.59 -17.37
N ASN A 398 -24.89 6.29 -17.59
CA ASN A 398 -23.62 5.58 -17.64
C ASN A 398 -23.03 5.76 -19.03
N TYR A 399 -22.01 6.62 -19.17
CA TYR A 399 -21.38 6.87 -20.46
C TYR A 399 -20.46 5.73 -20.93
N MET A 400 -20.13 4.77 -20.06
CA MET A 400 -19.38 3.58 -20.45
C MET A 400 -20.24 2.62 -21.29
N THR A 401 -21.55 2.54 -20.98
CA THR A 401 -22.51 1.65 -21.68
C THR A 401 -23.55 2.41 -22.51
N ASN A 402 -23.61 3.74 -22.37
CA ASN A 402 -24.64 4.63 -22.92
C ASN A 402 -26.08 4.26 -22.50
N LYS A 403 -26.25 3.86 -21.23
CA LYS A 403 -27.54 3.48 -20.64
C LYS A 403 -27.89 4.34 -19.42
N PRO A 404 -29.18 4.43 -19.01
CA PRO A 404 -29.56 5.09 -17.76
C PRO A 404 -28.91 4.42 -16.56
N LEU A 405 -28.51 5.20 -15.54
CA LEU A 405 -27.89 4.65 -14.32
C LEU A 405 -28.85 3.82 -13.47
N THR A 406 -30.16 4.03 -13.62
CA THR A 406 -31.22 3.31 -12.91
C THR A 406 -31.84 2.21 -13.77
N GLU A 407 -31.08 1.62 -14.70
CA GLU A 407 -31.56 0.45 -15.46
C GLU A 407 -31.68 -0.75 -14.49
N PRO A 408 -32.81 -1.48 -14.48
CA PRO A 408 -32.98 -2.64 -13.61
C PRO A 408 -31.91 -3.70 -13.85
N ASP A 409 -31.43 -4.32 -12.77
CA ASP A 409 -30.40 -5.37 -12.77
C ASP A 409 -29.03 -4.89 -13.32
N SER A 410 -28.77 -3.57 -13.32
CA SER A 410 -27.47 -3.00 -13.67
C SER A 410 -26.62 -2.69 -12.44
N ASP A 411 -25.30 -2.78 -12.57
CA ASP A 411 -24.37 -2.50 -11.46
C ASP A 411 -24.50 -1.06 -10.90
N SER A 412 -24.97 -0.12 -11.73
CA SER A 412 -25.19 1.27 -11.32
C SER A 412 -26.50 1.49 -10.55
N GLU A 413 -27.45 0.55 -10.62
CA GLU A 413 -28.77 0.71 -10.02
C GLU A 413 -28.70 0.87 -8.51
N SER A 414 -27.88 0.05 -7.83
CA SER A 414 -27.74 0.05 -6.37
C SER A 414 -27.30 1.42 -5.81
N TYR A 415 -26.52 2.19 -6.55
CA TYR A 415 -25.99 3.49 -6.12
C TYR A 415 -26.88 4.69 -6.54
N PHE A 416 -27.57 4.57 -7.67
CA PHE A 416 -28.30 5.70 -8.27
C PHE A 416 -29.82 5.60 -8.16
N SER A 417 -30.37 4.41 -7.89
CA SER A 417 -31.79 4.21 -7.63
C SER A 417 -32.20 4.88 -6.32
N ARG A 418 -33.49 5.22 -6.23
CA ARG A 418 -34.14 5.68 -5.00
C ARG A 418 -35.20 4.70 -4.51
N ASP A 419 -35.35 3.58 -5.22
CA ASP A 419 -36.20 2.48 -4.80
C ASP A 419 -35.49 1.70 -3.66
N GLY A 420 -36.25 1.00 -2.81
CA GLY A 420 -35.67 0.23 -1.70
C GLY A 420 -35.18 1.05 -0.50
N GLY A 421 -35.44 2.37 -0.46
CA GLY A 421 -35.02 3.23 0.65
C GLY A 421 -33.66 3.91 0.43
N TYR A 422 -33.02 3.74 -0.73
CA TYR A 422 -31.74 4.36 -1.07
C TYR A 422 -31.85 5.87 -1.34
N LEU A 423 -30.73 6.59 -1.17
CA LEU A 423 -30.69 8.05 -1.34
C LEU A 423 -30.51 8.48 -2.82
N GLY A 424 -29.94 7.61 -3.65
CA GLY A 424 -29.58 7.86 -5.05
C GLY A 424 -28.35 8.77 -5.18
N GLY A 425 -28.03 9.24 -6.40
CA GLY A 425 -26.73 9.90 -6.68
C GLY A 425 -26.52 11.34 -6.19
N LYS A 426 -27.33 11.89 -5.28
CA LYS A 426 -27.26 13.31 -4.84
C LYS A 426 -27.14 13.45 -3.33
N TYR A 427 -26.13 14.20 -2.89
CA TYR A 427 -25.79 14.36 -1.48
C TYR A 427 -25.43 15.81 -1.15
N LEU A 428 -25.82 16.27 0.03
CA LEU A 428 -25.30 17.49 0.65
C LEU A 428 -23.87 17.19 1.12
N LYS A 429 -22.94 18.04 0.68
CA LYS A 429 -21.50 17.92 0.94
C LYS A 429 -20.92 19.30 1.28
N ALA A 430 -19.71 19.32 1.84
CA ALA A 430 -18.91 20.53 2.01
C ALA A 430 -17.73 20.52 1.02
N ARG A 431 -17.46 21.64 0.36
CA ARG A 431 -16.39 21.78 -0.64
C ARG A 431 -15.52 23.01 -0.37
N TYR A 432 -14.22 22.89 -0.62
CA TYR A 432 -13.32 24.04 -0.66
C TYR A 432 -13.48 24.84 -1.96
N ILE A 433 -13.83 26.12 -1.84
CA ILE A 433 -14.03 27.06 -2.94
C ILE A 433 -13.01 28.19 -2.86
N SER A 434 -12.37 28.53 -3.98
CA SER A 434 -11.42 29.65 -4.03
C SER A 434 -12.09 30.99 -4.32
N TYR A 435 -11.53 32.03 -3.72
CA TYR A 435 -11.93 33.42 -3.83
C TYR A 435 -10.73 34.30 -4.24
N THR A 436 -11.06 35.44 -4.83
CA THR A 436 -10.06 36.39 -5.34
C THR A 436 -9.36 37.20 -4.24
N ASP A 437 -10.02 37.41 -3.10
CA ASP A 437 -9.51 38.19 -1.97
C ASP A 437 -10.14 37.78 -0.61
N ASP A 438 -9.77 38.49 0.46
CA ASP A 438 -10.22 38.22 1.84
C ASP A 438 -11.65 38.69 2.14
N THR A 439 -12.34 39.30 1.18
CA THR A 439 -13.76 39.68 1.33
C THR A 439 -14.68 38.48 1.15
N PHE A 440 -14.23 37.45 0.43
CA PHE A 440 -15.00 36.26 0.07
C PHE A 440 -16.31 36.58 -0.68
N THR A 441 -16.31 37.61 -1.53
CA THR A 441 -17.48 37.97 -2.36
C THR A 441 -17.41 37.41 -3.77
N THR A 442 -16.21 37.37 -4.36
CA THR A 442 -16.02 36.97 -5.76
C THR A 442 -15.20 35.69 -5.83
N LYS A 443 -15.90 34.59 -6.15
CA LYS A 443 -15.31 33.28 -6.42
C LYS A 443 -14.36 33.37 -7.60
N THR A 444 -13.23 32.66 -7.53
CA THR A 444 -12.39 32.46 -8.71
C THR A 444 -13.14 31.57 -9.70
N HIS A 445 -13.17 31.96 -10.97
CA HIS A 445 -13.85 31.17 -11.98
C HIS A 445 -13.02 29.93 -12.32
N LEU A 446 -13.57 28.73 -12.10
CA LEU A 446 -13.03 27.51 -12.69
C LEU A 446 -13.24 27.60 -14.20
N ALA A 447 -12.17 27.76 -14.97
CA ALA A 447 -12.23 27.87 -16.42
C ALA A 447 -11.07 27.10 -17.06
N GLY A 448 -11.27 26.63 -18.28
CA GLY A 448 -10.22 25.98 -19.06
C GLY A 448 -9.74 24.67 -18.42
N SER A 449 -8.46 24.59 -18.09
CA SER A 449 -7.78 23.37 -17.66
C SER A 449 -8.15 22.87 -16.27
N ASP A 450 -8.96 23.58 -15.48
CA ASP A 450 -9.34 23.18 -14.11
C ASP A 450 -10.74 22.56 -14.02
N VAL A 451 -11.44 22.40 -15.16
CA VAL A 451 -12.81 21.82 -15.21
C VAL A 451 -12.83 20.38 -14.68
N HIS A 452 -11.77 19.60 -14.91
CA HIS A 452 -11.66 18.23 -14.45
C HIS A 452 -11.58 18.09 -12.93
N LEU A 453 -11.34 19.16 -12.16
CA LEU A 453 -11.17 19.06 -10.71
C LEU A 453 -12.42 18.52 -10.00
N GLY A 454 -13.60 18.63 -10.60
CA GLY A 454 -14.84 18.09 -10.02
C GLY A 454 -15.08 18.62 -8.61
N ILE A 455 -15.17 17.72 -7.63
CA ILE A 455 -15.40 18.07 -6.21
C ILE A 455 -14.13 18.61 -5.52
N LEU A 456 -12.94 18.37 -6.06
CA LEU A 456 -11.68 18.82 -5.46
C LEU A 456 -11.69 20.32 -5.18
N GLY A 457 -11.01 20.71 -4.11
CA GLY A 457 -10.67 22.09 -3.84
C GLY A 457 -9.69 22.70 -4.85
N PRO A 458 -9.45 24.03 -4.80
CA PRO A 458 -8.50 24.71 -5.65
C PRO A 458 -7.06 24.20 -5.48
N VAL A 459 -6.30 24.11 -6.58
CA VAL A 459 -4.89 23.69 -6.52
C VAL A 459 -4.02 24.77 -5.86
N ILE A 460 -3.35 24.41 -4.75
CA ILE A 460 -2.38 25.28 -4.08
C ILE A 460 -0.99 25.03 -4.67
N ARG A 461 -0.43 26.00 -5.40
CA ARG A 461 0.86 25.85 -6.10
C ARG A 461 1.97 26.69 -5.47
N ALA A 462 3.15 26.12 -5.28
CA ALA A 462 4.31 26.83 -4.74
C ALA A 462 5.65 26.25 -5.21
N GLU A 463 6.72 27.05 -5.11
CA GLU A 463 8.08 26.60 -5.35
C GLU A 463 8.88 26.42 -4.07
N THR A 464 9.97 25.64 -4.14
CA THR A 464 10.93 25.50 -3.05
C THR A 464 11.47 26.87 -2.62
N GLY A 465 11.33 27.17 -1.33
CA GLY A 465 11.65 28.45 -0.69
C GLY A 465 10.45 29.36 -0.46
N ASP A 466 9.33 29.16 -1.16
CA ASP A 466 8.15 30.03 -1.02
C ASP A 466 7.44 29.87 0.33
N VAL A 467 6.62 30.87 0.66
CA VAL A 467 5.73 30.85 1.82
C VAL A 467 4.28 30.89 1.33
N ILE A 468 3.52 29.87 1.70
CA ILE A 468 2.11 29.74 1.37
C ILE A 468 1.28 30.36 2.50
N ILE A 469 0.39 31.28 2.15
CA ILE A 469 -0.52 31.95 3.08
C ILE A 469 -1.94 31.64 2.63
N VAL A 470 -2.66 30.84 3.41
CA VAL A 470 -4.06 30.48 3.12
C VAL A 470 -4.96 31.18 4.12
N THR A 471 -5.75 32.15 3.66
CA THR A 471 -6.84 32.71 4.46
C THR A 471 -8.07 31.84 4.25
N PHE A 472 -8.41 31.07 5.27
CA PHE A 472 -9.56 30.18 5.30
C PHE A 472 -10.76 30.88 5.91
N PHE A 473 -11.93 30.79 5.27
CA PHE A 473 -13.21 31.21 5.82
C PHE A 473 -14.14 30.01 5.91
N ASN A 474 -14.63 29.72 7.12
CA ASN A 474 -15.62 28.66 7.27
C ASN A 474 -17.03 29.23 7.05
N SER A 475 -17.63 28.95 5.90
CA SER A 475 -19.01 29.33 5.58
C SER A 475 -20.01 28.18 5.77
N ALA A 476 -19.54 27.01 6.18
CA ALA A 476 -20.38 25.85 6.47
C ALA A 476 -20.95 25.92 7.90
N THR A 477 -21.81 24.97 8.26
CA THR A 477 -22.50 24.92 9.55
C THR A 477 -21.71 24.25 10.67
N ARG A 478 -20.61 23.57 10.34
CA ARG A 478 -19.75 22.82 11.29
C ARG A 478 -18.35 23.40 11.35
N ASP A 479 -17.60 23.06 12.40
CA ASP A 479 -16.20 23.44 12.53
C ASP A 479 -15.34 22.66 11.52
N TYR A 480 -14.51 23.37 10.76
CA TYR A 480 -13.57 22.77 9.79
C TYR A 480 -12.19 23.40 9.92
N SER A 481 -11.18 22.77 9.31
CA SER A 481 -9.80 23.27 9.27
C SER A 481 -9.19 23.12 7.87
N ILE A 482 -7.90 23.41 7.73
CA ILE A 482 -7.09 23.03 6.57
C ILE A 482 -5.74 22.53 7.07
N GLN A 483 -5.44 21.27 6.82
CA GLN A 483 -4.20 20.58 7.13
C GLN A 483 -3.48 20.20 5.82
N PRO A 484 -2.24 20.70 5.59
CA PRO A 484 -1.47 20.33 4.40
C PRO A 484 -0.66 19.05 4.61
N HIS A 485 -0.48 18.28 3.54
CA HIS A 485 0.61 17.32 3.36
C HIS A 485 1.86 18.01 2.77
N GLY A 486 3.03 17.40 2.95
CA GLY A 486 4.28 17.76 2.27
C GLY A 486 4.90 19.11 2.61
N LEU A 487 4.34 19.86 3.56
CA LEU A 487 4.77 21.22 3.90
C LEU A 487 5.27 21.34 5.34
N HIS A 488 6.10 22.35 5.59
CA HIS A 488 6.56 22.68 6.93
C HIS A 488 5.75 23.83 7.52
N TYR A 489 5.39 23.71 8.80
CA TYR A 489 4.64 24.74 9.50
C TYR A 489 4.98 24.77 10.98
N GLU A 490 4.72 25.91 11.61
CA GLU A 490 4.81 26.04 13.07
C GLU A 490 3.53 25.54 13.70
N LYS A 491 3.59 25.11 14.96
CA LYS A 491 2.44 24.53 15.66
C LYS A 491 1.19 25.40 15.68
N ALA A 492 1.35 26.72 15.73
CA ALA A 492 0.24 27.67 15.68
C ALA A 492 -0.56 27.62 14.35
N TYR A 493 0.03 27.10 13.26
CA TYR A 493 -0.55 27.01 11.92
C TYR A 493 -0.85 25.55 11.49
N GLU A 494 -0.83 24.61 12.43
CA GLU A 494 -1.26 23.24 12.20
C GLU A 494 -2.79 23.15 12.17
N GLY A 495 -3.33 22.46 11.16
CA GLY A 495 -4.77 22.28 10.95
C GLY A 495 -5.35 21.04 11.64
N ALA A 496 -4.51 20.15 12.16
CA ALA A 496 -4.91 18.93 12.86
C ALA A 496 -5.10 19.13 14.37
N LYS A 497 -6.17 18.57 14.91
CA LYS A 497 -6.53 18.66 16.34
C LYS A 497 -6.08 17.43 17.12
N TYR A 498 -5.14 17.62 18.06
CA TYR A 498 -4.66 16.58 18.98
C TYR A 498 -3.95 17.20 20.19
N GLN A 499 -3.74 16.41 21.24
CA GLN A 499 -3.21 16.85 22.53
C GLN A 499 -1.67 16.93 22.52
N ASP A 500 -1.15 18.08 22.09
CA ASP A 500 0.29 18.39 22.07
C ASP A 500 0.69 19.54 23.02
N GLY A 501 -0.25 20.07 23.79
CA GLY A 501 -0.02 21.18 24.72
C GLY A 501 0.08 22.56 24.07
N THR A 502 -0.20 22.68 22.75
CA THR A 502 -0.17 23.95 22.02
C THR A 502 -1.58 24.46 21.71
N GLN A 503 -1.76 25.78 21.70
CA GLN A 503 -3.02 26.39 21.25
C GLN A 503 -2.99 26.58 19.73
N LYS A 504 -3.88 25.86 19.04
CA LYS A 504 -3.96 25.84 17.58
C LYS A 504 -5.31 26.37 17.12
N ALA A 505 -5.45 27.69 16.99
CA ALA A 505 -6.71 28.31 16.59
C ALA A 505 -7.16 27.90 15.16
N GLY A 506 -6.23 27.46 14.30
CA GLY A 506 -6.53 26.90 12.99
C GLY A 506 -6.96 25.44 13.02
N ALA A 507 -6.71 24.69 14.09
CA ALA A 507 -7.06 23.27 14.13
C ALA A 507 -8.57 22.99 14.20
N SER A 508 -9.38 24.02 14.40
CA SER A 508 -10.84 23.97 14.41
C SER A 508 -11.36 25.40 14.28
N VAL A 509 -11.81 25.77 13.07
CA VAL A 509 -12.31 27.10 12.75
C VAL A 509 -13.83 27.05 12.73
N ALA A 510 -14.46 27.75 13.66
CA ALA A 510 -15.91 27.74 13.81
C ALA A 510 -16.66 28.40 12.62
N PRO A 511 -17.95 28.06 12.41
CA PRO A 511 -18.81 28.71 11.42
C PRO A 511 -18.76 30.24 11.47
N GLY A 512 -18.63 30.86 10.30
CA GLY A 512 -18.53 32.31 10.14
C GLY A 512 -17.21 32.92 10.62
N LYS A 513 -16.21 32.11 10.99
CA LYS A 513 -14.88 32.58 11.39
C LYS A 513 -13.85 32.42 10.28
N LYS A 514 -12.77 33.21 10.38
CA LYS A 514 -11.62 33.19 9.48
C LYS A 514 -10.36 32.83 10.25
N PHE A 515 -9.46 32.10 9.61
CA PHE A 515 -8.11 31.85 10.10
C PHE A 515 -7.12 31.92 8.94
N THR A 516 -5.92 32.45 9.20
CA THR A 516 -4.87 32.53 8.17
C THR A 516 -3.71 31.59 8.53
N TYR A 517 -3.57 30.54 7.73
CA TYR A 517 -2.46 29.61 7.80
C TYR A 517 -1.21 30.20 7.15
N ARG A 518 -0.04 29.86 7.68
CA ARG A 518 1.27 30.20 7.12
C ARG A 518 2.16 28.96 7.09
N TRP A 519 2.41 28.46 5.88
CA TRP A 519 3.23 27.27 5.63
C TRP A 519 4.47 27.63 4.82
N LYS A 520 5.55 26.88 5.00
CA LYS A 520 6.86 27.11 4.38
C LYS A 520 7.22 25.90 3.51
N VAL A 521 7.62 26.16 2.28
CA VAL A 521 8.15 25.14 1.37
C VAL A 521 9.66 25.05 1.55
N ILE A 522 10.11 24.51 2.68
CA ILE A 522 11.55 24.42 2.99
C ILE A 522 12.22 23.36 2.13
N GLU A 523 11.55 22.22 1.98
CA GLU A 523 12.01 21.09 1.17
C GLU A 523 11.03 20.88 0.01
N GLY A 524 11.56 20.64 -1.18
CA GLY A 524 10.79 20.34 -2.39
C GLY A 524 11.29 19.06 -3.06
N PRO A 525 10.96 18.86 -4.36
CA PRO A 525 11.37 17.69 -5.10
C PRO A 525 12.89 17.49 -5.08
N SER A 526 13.34 16.28 -4.78
CA SER A 526 14.75 15.88 -4.83
C SER A 526 15.31 15.92 -6.25
N SER A 527 16.56 15.53 -6.46
CA SER A 527 17.11 15.32 -7.81
C SER A 527 16.54 14.09 -8.53
N ALA A 528 16.02 13.11 -7.80
CA ALA A 528 15.42 11.90 -8.37
C ALA A 528 13.94 12.11 -8.77
N ASP A 529 13.30 13.12 -8.19
CA ASP A 529 11.88 13.42 -8.41
C ASP A 529 11.60 14.13 -9.75
N PRO A 530 10.32 14.15 -10.20
CA PRO A 530 9.90 15.09 -11.23
C PRO A 530 10.06 16.56 -10.81
N PRO A 531 9.98 17.53 -11.75
CA PRO A 531 10.11 18.95 -11.44
C PRO A 531 9.11 19.48 -10.39
N CYS A 532 7.95 18.84 -10.29
CA CYS A 532 6.90 19.13 -9.33
C CYS A 532 6.39 17.83 -8.71
N LEU A 533 6.11 17.86 -7.41
CA LEU A 533 5.43 16.81 -6.65
C LEU A 533 4.03 17.29 -6.28
N SER A 534 3.08 16.36 -6.26
CA SER A 534 1.76 16.55 -5.68
C SER A 534 1.79 16.23 -4.19
N TYR A 535 0.91 16.90 -3.45
CA TYR A 535 0.45 16.55 -2.12
C TYR A 535 -1.04 16.87 -2.05
N LEU A 536 -1.66 16.70 -0.89
CA LEU A 536 -3.05 17.09 -0.66
C LEU A 536 -3.19 18.01 0.55
N TYR A 537 -4.32 18.68 0.66
CA TYR A 537 -4.77 19.33 1.88
C TYR A 537 -6.21 18.91 2.16
N TYR A 538 -6.58 18.88 3.42
CA TYR A 538 -7.88 18.36 3.87
C TYR A 538 -8.28 19.03 5.20
N SER A 539 -9.54 18.90 5.60
CA SER A 539 -9.93 19.28 6.95
C SER A 539 -9.59 18.15 7.92
N ALA A 540 -9.01 18.49 9.06
CA ALA A 540 -8.51 17.56 10.06
C ALA A 540 -9.07 17.89 11.46
N VAL A 541 -10.30 18.41 11.51
CA VAL A 541 -11.08 18.51 12.75
C VAL A 541 -11.53 17.10 13.14
N ASP A 542 -12.07 16.39 12.16
CA ASP A 542 -12.34 14.95 12.16
C ASP A 542 -11.93 14.43 10.77
N PRO A 543 -10.71 13.92 10.59
CA PRO A 543 -10.16 13.65 9.27
C PRO A 543 -10.95 12.61 8.46
N VAL A 544 -11.65 11.68 9.13
CA VAL A 544 -12.48 10.67 8.46
C VAL A 544 -13.79 11.29 7.97
N ARG A 545 -14.55 11.92 8.88
CA ARG A 545 -15.85 12.48 8.50
C ARG A 545 -15.73 13.70 7.61
N ASP A 546 -14.71 14.53 7.83
CA ASP A 546 -14.49 15.74 7.04
C ASP A 546 -14.13 15.44 5.58
N THR A 547 -13.30 14.41 5.33
CA THR A 547 -12.91 14.02 3.96
C THR A 547 -14.07 13.35 3.24
N ASN A 548 -14.80 12.42 3.89
CA ASN A 548 -16.02 11.83 3.34
C ASN A 548 -17.11 12.89 3.08
N SER A 549 -17.16 13.96 3.87
CA SER A 549 -18.04 15.12 3.61
C SER A 549 -17.62 15.98 2.40
N GLY A 550 -16.40 15.81 1.86
CA GLY A 550 -15.93 16.46 0.63
C GLY A 550 -14.80 17.49 0.79
N LEU A 551 -14.19 17.63 1.97
CA LEU A 551 -13.17 18.66 2.23
C LEU A 551 -11.74 18.19 2.01
N PHE A 552 -11.34 18.20 0.74
CA PHE A 552 -9.97 17.91 0.31
C PHE A 552 -9.61 18.71 -0.96
N GLY A 553 -8.31 18.85 -1.24
CA GLY A 553 -7.82 19.45 -2.47
C GLY A 553 -6.32 19.22 -2.68
N PRO A 554 -5.79 19.47 -3.88
CA PRO A 554 -4.40 19.20 -4.21
C PRO A 554 -3.46 20.36 -3.86
N ILE A 555 -2.25 20.03 -3.44
CA ILE A 555 -1.09 20.93 -3.38
C ILE A 555 -0.09 20.48 -4.44
N GLN A 556 0.57 21.43 -5.10
CA GLN A 556 1.68 21.17 -6.00
C GLN A 556 2.91 21.96 -5.54
N VAL A 557 4.01 21.23 -5.27
CA VAL A 557 5.29 21.79 -4.86
C VAL A 557 6.33 21.53 -5.94
N CYS A 558 6.89 22.61 -6.48
CA CYS A 558 7.85 22.55 -7.57
C CYS A 558 9.25 22.98 -7.14
N ARG A 559 10.26 22.59 -7.93
CA ARG A 559 11.59 23.20 -7.85
C ARG A 559 11.51 24.68 -8.22
N LYS A 560 12.46 25.47 -7.73
CA LYS A 560 12.53 26.92 -7.99
C LYS A 560 12.73 27.21 -9.49
N GLY A 561 11.93 28.12 -10.03
CA GLY A 561 11.95 28.54 -11.44
C GLY A 561 11.26 27.58 -12.43
N VAL A 562 10.41 26.68 -11.94
CA VAL A 562 9.62 25.76 -12.77
C VAL A 562 8.24 26.33 -13.08
N LEU A 563 7.67 27.11 -12.16
CA LEU A 563 6.38 27.75 -12.33
C LEU A 563 6.51 29.10 -13.05
N ASP A 564 5.60 29.37 -13.97
CA ASP A 564 5.53 30.63 -14.69
C ASP A 564 4.80 31.74 -13.87
N GLY A 565 4.56 32.89 -14.50
CA GLY A 565 3.87 34.02 -13.87
C GLY A 565 2.40 33.75 -13.51
N SER A 566 1.77 32.76 -14.15
CA SER A 566 0.40 32.30 -13.88
C SER A 566 0.34 31.26 -12.75
N GLY A 567 1.50 30.70 -12.38
CA GLY A 567 1.62 29.67 -11.36
C GLY A 567 1.48 28.24 -11.90
N HIS A 568 1.43 28.05 -13.22
CA HIS A 568 1.47 26.74 -13.86
C HIS A 568 2.89 26.38 -14.30
N GLN A 569 3.13 25.10 -14.58
CA GLN A 569 4.38 24.73 -15.24
C GLN A 569 4.45 25.41 -16.62
N HIS A 570 5.67 25.79 -17.01
CA HIS A 570 5.94 26.42 -18.30
C HIS A 570 5.27 25.69 -19.48
N ALA A 571 4.34 26.37 -20.17
CA ALA A 571 3.52 25.79 -21.25
C ALA A 571 4.34 25.30 -22.47
N ASP A 572 5.55 25.83 -22.67
CA ASP A 572 6.52 25.32 -23.66
C ASP A 572 7.07 23.94 -23.30
N LYS A 573 6.91 23.51 -22.05
CA LYS A 573 7.39 22.22 -21.54
C LYS A 573 6.25 21.25 -21.22
N ILE A 574 5.19 21.74 -20.56
CA ILE A 574 4.05 20.93 -20.12
C ILE A 574 2.78 21.65 -20.58
N GLN A 575 2.00 21.03 -21.46
CA GLN A 575 0.80 21.64 -22.03
C GLN A 575 -0.42 21.44 -21.13
N HIS A 576 -0.50 20.30 -20.44
CA HIS A 576 -1.63 19.93 -19.58
C HIS A 576 -1.16 19.37 -18.23
N GLU A 577 -1.88 19.75 -17.17
CA GLU A 577 -1.68 19.27 -15.80
C GLU A 577 -3.03 18.84 -15.22
N PHE A 578 -3.20 17.54 -14.98
CA PHE A 578 -4.43 16.98 -14.43
C PHE A 578 -4.23 16.48 -13.01
N PHE A 579 -5.28 16.60 -12.20
CA PHE A 579 -5.35 16.15 -10.81
C PHE A 579 -6.54 15.21 -10.69
N LEU A 580 -6.30 13.97 -10.28
CA LEU A 580 -7.30 12.91 -10.21
C LEU A 580 -7.27 12.28 -8.83
N LEU A 581 -8.32 12.47 -8.04
CA LEU A 581 -8.56 11.77 -6.80
C LEU A 581 -9.40 10.53 -7.09
N PHE A 582 -8.86 9.36 -6.77
CA PHE A 582 -9.59 8.11 -6.68
C PHE A 582 -9.94 7.90 -5.20
N SER A 583 -11.22 7.68 -4.92
CA SER A 583 -11.70 7.48 -3.55
C SER A 583 -13.11 6.88 -3.57
N VAL A 584 -13.36 5.91 -2.70
CA VAL A 584 -14.69 5.49 -2.30
C VAL A 584 -15.21 6.51 -1.27
N MET A 585 -16.08 7.42 -1.72
CA MET A 585 -16.65 8.45 -0.84
C MET A 585 -17.81 7.83 -0.07
N ASP A 586 -17.56 7.49 1.19
CA ASP A 586 -18.55 6.88 2.06
C ASP A 586 -19.47 7.96 2.67
N GLU A 587 -20.68 8.10 2.12
CA GLU A 587 -21.64 9.07 2.63
C GLU A 587 -22.25 8.65 3.98
N ASN A 588 -22.05 7.40 4.43
CA ASN A 588 -22.44 6.97 5.78
C ASN A 588 -21.55 7.63 6.84
N GLU A 589 -20.28 7.90 6.52
CA GLU A 589 -19.34 8.64 7.37
C GLU A 589 -19.41 10.17 7.18
N SER A 590 -20.28 10.65 6.30
CA SER A 590 -20.49 12.09 6.08
C SER A 590 -21.18 12.74 7.28
N TRP A 591 -20.75 13.95 7.62
CA TRP A 591 -21.45 14.76 8.62
C TRP A 591 -22.90 15.08 8.26
N TYR A 592 -23.26 14.92 6.99
CA TYR A 592 -24.54 15.28 6.42
C TYR A 592 -25.46 14.08 6.17
N LEU A 593 -25.12 12.87 6.66
CA LEU A 593 -25.93 11.67 6.43
C LEU A 593 -27.39 11.89 6.87
N GLU A 594 -27.62 12.40 8.07
CA GLU A 594 -28.99 12.65 8.56
C GLU A 594 -29.75 13.68 7.71
N GLU A 595 -29.09 14.78 7.33
CA GLU A 595 -29.66 15.79 6.44
C GLU A 595 -29.97 15.21 5.06
N ASN A 596 -29.12 14.31 4.56
CA ASN A 596 -29.30 13.61 3.30
C ASN A 596 -30.48 12.64 3.36
N ILE A 597 -30.63 11.86 4.44
CA ILE A 597 -31.81 11.01 4.66
C ILE A 597 -33.08 11.86 4.71
N LYS A 598 -33.07 12.98 5.44
CA LYS A 598 -34.23 13.89 5.52
C LYS A 598 -34.59 14.52 4.17
N LYS A 599 -33.61 14.76 3.30
CA LYS A 599 -33.78 15.49 2.03
C LYS A 599 -34.04 14.58 0.83
N PHE A 600 -33.39 13.43 0.78
CA PHE A 600 -33.37 12.51 -0.36
C PHE A 600 -33.91 11.12 -0.03
N GLY A 601 -33.97 10.73 1.25
CA GLY A 601 -34.50 9.44 1.68
C GLY A 601 -36.03 9.33 1.63
N SER A 602 -36.52 8.16 2.03
CA SER A 602 -37.94 7.80 2.11
C SER A 602 -38.29 7.29 3.51
N SER A 603 -39.52 6.81 3.72
CA SER A 603 -39.91 6.14 4.97
C SER A 603 -39.18 4.83 5.22
N ASP A 604 -38.61 4.25 4.16
CA ASP A 604 -38.01 2.93 4.16
C ASP A 604 -36.47 3.01 4.25
N SER A 605 -35.91 4.22 4.28
CA SER A 605 -34.48 4.44 4.48
C SER A 605 -34.06 4.04 5.89
N ASP A 606 -33.19 3.03 5.98
CA ASP A 606 -32.70 2.46 7.23
C ASP A 606 -31.15 2.51 7.26
N PRO A 607 -30.54 3.38 8.09
CA PRO A 607 -29.09 3.50 8.23
C PRO A 607 -28.39 2.22 8.70
N ASP A 608 -29.09 1.33 9.37
CA ASP A 608 -28.54 0.08 9.90
C ASP A 608 -28.58 -1.05 8.86
N ASN A 609 -29.21 -0.83 7.71
CA ASN A 609 -29.31 -1.81 6.64
C ASN A 609 -28.03 -1.82 5.78
N GLN A 610 -27.46 -3.01 5.55
CA GLN A 610 -26.22 -3.18 4.79
C GLN A 610 -26.34 -2.75 3.32
N GLU A 611 -27.48 -3.00 2.66
CA GLU A 611 -27.69 -2.54 1.27
C GLU A 611 -27.81 -1.02 1.20
N PHE A 612 -28.43 -0.39 2.22
CA PHE A 612 -28.47 1.07 2.34
C PHE A 612 -27.06 1.64 2.51
N GLN A 613 -26.25 1.05 3.39
CA GLN A 613 -24.86 1.48 3.58
C GLN A 613 -24.05 1.33 2.29
N GLU A 614 -24.18 0.20 1.60
CA GLU A 614 -23.49 -0.03 0.33
C GLU A 614 -23.93 0.95 -0.76
N SER A 615 -25.22 1.28 -0.84
CA SER A 615 -25.75 2.27 -1.80
C SER A 615 -25.12 3.67 -1.64
N ASN A 616 -24.59 3.97 -0.47
CA ASN A 616 -23.98 5.26 -0.11
C ASN A 616 -22.46 5.28 -0.26
N LYS A 617 -21.82 4.19 -0.70
CA LYS A 617 -20.39 4.13 -0.99
C LYS A 617 -20.11 4.51 -2.45
N MET A 618 -19.83 5.79 -2.66
CA MET A 618 -19.73 6.35 -4.01
C MET A 618 -18.32 6.22 -4.57
N HIS A 619 -18.10 5.24 -5.45
CA HIS A 619 -16.81 4.90 -6.05
C HIS A 619 -16.42 5.86 -7.17
N ALA A 620 -15.78 6.98 -6.81
CA ALA A 620 -15.70 8.15 -7.68
C ALA A 620 -14.27 8.53 -8.09
N VAL A 621 -14.15 9.16 -9.27
CA VAL A 621 -12.97 9.90 -9.71
C VAL A 621 -13.31 11.38 -9.70
N ASN A 622 -12.63 12.17 -8.87
CA ASN A 622 -12.95 13.59 -8.63
C ASN A 622 -14.41 13.85 -8.22
N GLY A 623 -15.03 12.88 -7.56
CA GLY A 623 -16.44 12.93 -7.15
C GLY A 623 -17.44 12.60 -8.27
N LEU A 624 -16.99 12.10 -9.42
CA LEU A 624 -17.87 11.70 -10.52
C LEU A 624 -17.70 10.21 -10.84
N MET A 625 -18.77 9.57 -11.32
CA MET A 625 -18.85 8.13 -11.59
C MET A 625 -19.30 7.83 -13.03
N TYR A 626 -19.05 6.62 -13.51
CA TYR A 626 -19.59 6.06 -14.77
C TYR A 626 -19.38 6.96 -16.00
N GLY A 627 -18.20 7.56 -16.15
CA GLY A 627 -17.84 8.37 -17.32
C GLY A 627 -18.33 9.82 -17.30
N ASN A 628 -18.84 10.32 -16.16
CA ASN A 628 -19.38 11.69 -16.05
C ASN A 628 -18.32 12.79 -15.85
N LEU A 629 -17.03 12.46 -15.73
CA LEU A 629 -15.96 13.44 -15.60
C LEU A 629 -15.59 14.07 -16.96
N GLU A 630 -15.79 15.38 -17.07
CA GLU A 630 -15.44 16.16 -18.26
C GLU A 630 -14.06 16.84 -18.13
N GLY A 631 -13.52 17.33 -19.25
CA GLY A 631 -12.33 18.17 -19.28
C GLY A 631 -10.99 17.44 -19.41
N LEU A 632 -11.01 16.14 -19.72
CA LEU A 632 -9.82 15.32 -19.98
C LEU A 632 -9.50 15.24 -21.49
N ASP A 633 -9.45 16.41 -22.15
CA ASP A 633 -9.09 16.56 -23.55
C ASP A 633 -7.58 16.81 -23.71
N LEU A 634 -6.95 16.06 -24.60
CA LEU A 634 -5.51 16.10 -24.89
C LEU A 634 -5.25 16.18 -26.39
N CYS A 635 -4.09 16.68 -26.78
CA CYS A 635 -3.60 16.55 -28.15
C CYS A 635 -2.46 15.54 -28.27
N THR A 636 -2.40 14.83 -29.40
CA THR A 636 -1.31 13.90 -29.69
C THR A 636 0.04 14.61 -29.66
N TRP A 637 1.03 13.97 -29.02
CA TRP A 637 2.41 14.46 -28.84
C TRP A 637 2.61 15.61 -27.85
N GLU A 638 1.58 16.01 -27.10
CA GLU A 638 1.74 16.95 -26.00
C GLU A 638 2.34 16.29 -24.76
N HIS A 639 3.07 17.06 -23.98
CA HIS A 639 3.56 16.63 -22.68
C HIS A 639 2.52 16.93 -21.61
N VAL A 640 2.08 15.87 -20.95
CA VAL A 640 1.02 15.89 -19.94
C VAL A 640 1.58 15.41 -18.61
N MET A 641 1.22 16.12 -17.54
CA MET A 641 1.48 15.67 -16.17
C MET A 641 0.18 15.23 -15.52
N TRP A 642 0.18 14.00 -15.00
CA TRP A 642 -0.92 13.46 -14.21
C TRP A 642 -0.51 13.38 -12.76
N HIS A 643 -1.29 14.02 -11.89
CA HIS A 643 -1.18 13.96 -10.45
C HIS A 643 -2.36 13.12 -9.92
N VAL A 644 -2.09 11.89 -9.50
CA VAL A 644 -3.11 10.97 -9.00
C VAL A 644 -3.03 10.93 -7.48
N LEU A 645 -4.17 11.07 -6.81
CA LEU A 645 -4.32 11.12 -5.36
C LEU A 645 -5.25 10.00 -4.91
N GLY A 646 -5.05 9.48 -3.70
CA GLY A 646 -5.94 8.53 -3.05
C GLY A 646 -6.37 8.99 -1.67
N LEU A 647 -7.60 8.67 -1.27
CA LEU A 647 -8.17 8.92 0.06
C LEU A 647 -9.19 7.83 0.37
N GLY A 648 -9.33 7.46 1.65
CA GLY A 648 -10.38 6.55 2.10
C GLY A 648 -9.89 5.47 3.08
N THR A 649 -10.40 4.27 2.94
CA THR A 649 -10.23 3.12 3.85
C THR A 649 -9.24 2.09 3.29
N GLU A 650 -9.09 0.93 3.93
CA GLU A 650 -8.28 -0.17 3.40
C GLU A 650 -8.80 -0.72 2.06
N VAL A 651 -10.07 -0.49 1.71
CA VAL A 651 -10.60 -0.91 0.41
C VAL A 651 -10.08 -0.04 -0.74
N ASP A 652 -9.60 1.18 -0.45
CA ASP A 652 -9.10 2.17 -1.42
C ASP A 652 -7.70 1.83 -1.97
N ILE A 653 -7.57 0.59 -2.48
CA ILE A 653 -6.46 0.13 -3.31
C ILE A 653 -6.83 0.40 -4.76
N HIS A 654 -6.27 1.44 -5.36
CA HIS A 654 -6.60 1.79 -6.74
C HIS A 654 -5.51 1.36 -7.72
N GLY A 655 -5.81 0.42 -8.60
CA GLY A 655 -5.04 0.16 -9.82
C GLY A 655 -5.48 1.07 -10.97
N VAL A 656 -5.02 2.33 -11.00
CA VAL A 656 -5.40 3.34 -11.98
C VAL A 656 -4.74 3.06 -13.33
N TYR A 657 -5.52 2.60 -14.30
CA TYR A 657 -5.10 2.22 -15.64
C TYR A 657 -5.47 3.31 -16.67
N PHE A 658 -4.50 3.62 -17.54
CA PHE A 658 -4.67 4.51 -18.68
C PHE A 658 -4.72 3.68 -19.96
N GLU A 659 -5.92 3.48 -20.52
CA GLU A 659 -6.08 2.65 -21.69
C GLU A 659 -5.35 3.23 -22.91
N GLY A 660 -4.58 2.39 -23.61
CA GLY A 660 -4.03 2.72 -24.93
C GLY A 660 -2.85 3.70 -24.93
N ASN A 661 -2.45 4.27 -23.78
CA ASN A 661 -1.28 5.13 -23.63
C ASN A 661 -0.44 4.69 -22.43
N THR A 662 0.85 5.03 -22.46
CA THR A 662 1.78 4.75 -21.36
C THR A 662 2.34 6.03 -20.78
N PHE A 663 2.76 5.99 -19.52
CA PHE A 663 3.44 7.09 -18.84
C PHE A 663 4.78 6.60 -18.29
N ARG A 664 5.65 7.57 -17.98
CA ARG A 664 6.97 7.31 -17.39
C ARG A 664 6.96 7.58 -15.89
N ARG A 665 7.46 6.61 -15.12
CA ARG A 665 7.68 6.69 -13.66
C ARG A 665 8.97 5.96 -13.29
N ASP A 666 9.82 6.61 -12.49
CA ASP A 666 11.08 6.04 -11.98
C ASP A 666 11.97 5.41 -13.06
N GLY A 667 12.01 6.06 -14.24
CA GLY A 667 12.76 5.60 -15.40
C GLY A 667 12.11 4.47 -16.22
N MET A 668 10.97 3.94 -15.78
CA MET A 668 10.20 2.87 -16.44
C MET A 668 8.97 3.40 -17.17
N ASN A 669 8.55 2.73 -18.24
CA ASN A 669 7.23 2.93 -18.86
C ASN A 669 6.22 1.99 -18.21
N ARG A 670 5.06 2.52 -17.85
CA ARG A 670 3.92 1.79 -17.27
C ARG A 670 2.61 2.37 -17.81
N ASP A 671 1.52 1.68 -17.57
CA ASP A 671 0.14 2.08 -17.92
C ASP A 671 -0.83 1.99 -16.73
N THR A 672 -0.44 1.27 -15.68
CA THR A 672 -1.20 1.19 -14.41
C THR A 672 -0.40 1.77 -13.24
N LEU A 673 -1.08 2.55 -12.39
CA LEU A 673 -0.56 3.12 -11.14
C LEU A 673 -1.30 2.54 -9.94
N SER A 674 -0.55 2.20 -8.88
CA SER A 674 -1.14 1.91 -7.58
C SER A 674 -1.19 3.19 -6.73
N VAL A 675 -2.35 3.48 -6.16
CA VAL A 675 -2.61 4.64 -5.29
C VAL A 675 -3.44 4.18 -4.10
N PHE A 676 -3.13 4.73 -2.92
CA PHE A 676 -3.67 4.35 -1.60
C PHE A 676 -4.12 5.59 -0.81
N PRO A 677 -4.82 5.45 0.32
CA PRO A 677 -5.25 6.58 1.13
C PRO A 677 -4.12 7.53 1.51
N HIS A 678 -4.34 8.83 1.33
CA HIS A 678 -3.40 9.92 1.56
C HIS A 678 -2.08 9.85 0.77
N THR A 679 -1.99 9.01 -0.26
CA THR A 679 -0.83 8.97 -1.14
C THR A 679 -1.07 9.80 -2.39
N THR A 680 0.01 10.30 -2.98
CA THR A 680 -0.06 10.91 -4.31
C THR A 680 1.06 10.43 -5.19
N VAL A 681 0.78 10.33 -6.48
CA VAL A 681 1.72 9.88 -7.51
C VAL A 681 1.69 10.87 -8.66
N THR A 682 2.87 11.31 -9.09
CA THR A 682 3.02 12.20 -10.25
C THR A 682 3.69 11.45 -11.38
N VAL A 683 3.07 11.43 -12.56
CA VAL A 683 3.64 10.80 -13.78
C VAL A 683 3.58 11.71 -14.98
N SER A 684 4.51 11.48 -15.91
CA SER A 684 4.58 12.19 -17.18
C SER A 684 4.14 11.27 -18.32
N MET A 685 3.23 11.77 -19.15
CA MET A 685 2.71 11.08 -20.32
C MET A 685 2.95 11.92 -21.58
N THR A 686 3.17 11.25 -22.71
CA THR A 686 3.14 11.88 -24.04
C THR A 686 2.26 11.00 -24.92
N PRO A 687 0.97 11.35 -25.10
CA PRO A 687 0.03 10.47 -25.76
C PRO A 687 0.36 10.40 -27.24
N ASP A 688 0.61 9.19 -27.73
CA ASP A 688 1.02 8.91 -29.10
C ASP A 688 -0.06 8.15 -29.89
N ASN A 689 -1.19 7.88 -29.24
CA ASN A 689 -2.36 7.25 -29.82
C ASN A 689 -3.55 8.21 -29.77
N ASN A 690 -4.23 8.40 -30.91
CA ASN A 690 -5.41 9.25 -30.98
C ASN A 690 -6.67 8.43 -30.71
N GLY A 691 -7.71 9.02 -30.11
CA GLY A 691 -8.94 8.30 -29.76
C GLY A 691 -9.54 8.71 -28.44
N GLN A 692 -10.70 8.15 -28.16
CA GLN A 692 -11.28 8.15 -26.82
C GLN A 692 -10.81 6.88 -26.12
N PHE A 693 -10.34 7.02 -24.90
CA PHE A 693 -9.74 5.96 -24.11
C PHE A 693 -10.36 5.97 -22.71
N GLU A 694 -10.36 4.81 -22.07
CA GLU A 694 -10.78 4.67 -20.69
C GLU A 694 -9.66 5.00 -19.70
N LEU A 695 -10.03 5.70 -18.63
CA LEU A 695 -9.27 5.88 -17.40
C LEU A 695 -10.07 5.20 -16.28
N SER A 696 -9.56 4.12 -15.71
CA SER A 696 -10.33 3.34 -14.73
C SER A 696 -9.50 2.74 -13.62
N CYS A 697 -10.17 2.41 -12.52
CA CYS A 697 -9.60 1.55 -11.49
C CYS A 697 -9.77 0.08 -11.90
N HIS A 698 -8.70 -0.71 -11.90
CA HIS A 698 -8.72 -2.16 -12.21
C HIS A 698 -8.92 -3.05 -10.97
N THR A 699 -9.24 -2.46 -9.83
CA THR A 699 -9.78 -3.21 -8.69
C THR A 699 -11.23 -3.55 -9.03
N GLY A 700 -11.59 -4.84 -8.97
CA GLY A 700 -12.83 -5.38 -9.57
C GLY A 700 -14.08 -4.62 -9.14
N ASP A 701 -14.31 -4.54 -7.82
CA ASP A 701 -15.52 -3.91 -7.28
C ASP A 701 -15.56 -2.41 -7.60
N HIS A 702 -14.42 -1.71 -7.55
CA HIS A 702 -14.35 -0.29 -7.91
C HIS A 702 -14.69 -0.04 -9.38
N TYR A 703 -14.24 -0.93 -10.27
CA TYR A 703 -14.53 -0.85 -11.69
C TYR A 703 -16.03 -1.00 -11.95
N GLU A 704 -16.65 -2.04 -11.37
CA GLU A 704 -18.07 -2.36 -11.52
C GLU A 704 -18.96 -1.27 -10.89
N ALA A 705 -18.56 -0.75 -9.73
CA ALA A 705 -19.22 0.34 -9.01
C ALA A 705 -19.03 1.73 -9.65
N GLY A 706 -18.30 1.84 -10.77
CA GLY A 706 -18.32 3.06 -11.60
C GLY A 706 -17.11 3.99 -11.46
N MET A 707 -16.00 3.53 -10.89
CA MET A 707 -14.74 4.27 -10.83
C MET A 707 -14.00 4.27 -12.18
N ARG A 708 -14.69 4.80 -13.20
CA ARG A 708 -14.32 4.75 -14.62
C ARG A 708 -14.66 6.07 -15.30
N GLN A 709 -13.73 6.59 -16.11
CA GLN A 709 -13.84 7.85 -16.83
C GLN A 709 -13.31 7.72 -18.26
N HIS A 710 -13.62 8.70 -19.11
CA HIS A 710 -13.04 8.80 -20.44
C HIS A 710 -12.03 9.94 -20.52
N TYR A 711 -10.99 9.76 -21.32
CA TYR A 711 -10.15 10.86 -21.78
C TYR A 711 -10.01 10.80 -23.30
N GLU A 712 -9.87 11.95 -23.96
CA GLU A 712 -9.86 12.04 -25.42
C GLU A 712 -8.54 12.63 -25.91
N VAL A 713 -7.87 11.93 -26.83
CA VAL A 713 -6.65 12.40 -27.50
C VAL A 713 -6.96 12.75 -28.96
N LYS A 714 -6.90 14.04 -29.28
CA LYS A 714 -7.21 14.62 -30.59
C LYS A 714 -5.94 14.90 -31.41
N ALA A 715 -6.06 14.83 -32.73
CA ALA A 715 -5.01 15.28 -33.64
C ALA A 715 -5.10 16.81 -33.83
N CYS A 716 -4.46 17.57 -32.95
CA CYS A 716 -4.53 19.05 -32.97
C CYS A 716 -3.50 19.71 -33.90
N SER A 717 -2.52 18.96 -34.39
CA SER A 717 -1.51 19.41 -35.37
C SER A 717 -1.81 18.88 -36.76
N THR A 718 -1.51 19.67 -37.80
CA THR A 718 -1.61 19.27 -39.21
C THR A 718 -0.47 18.36 -39.68
N VAL A 719 0.52 18.12 -38.80
CA VAL A 719 1.64 17.22 -39.10
C VAL A 719 1.14 15.79 -39.08
N THR A 720 0.97 15.21 -40.27
CA THR A 720 0.75 13.77 -40.41
C THR A 720 2.01 13.06 -39.93
N PRO A 721 1.95 12.19 -38.90
CA PRO A 721 3.10 11.39 -38.49
C PRO A 721 3.64 10.61 -39.69
N ALA A 722 4.95 10.44 -39.77
CA ALA A 722 5.53 9.55 -40.76
C ALA A 722 4.93 8.14 -40.57
N PRO A 723 4.64 7.39 -41.64
CA PRO A 723 4.12 6.03 -41.52
C PRO A 723 5.09 5.19 -40.68
N GLU A 724 4.56 4.57 -39.61
CA GLU A 724 5.34 3.72 -38.71
C GLU A 724 5.98 2.58 -39.52
N HIS A 725 7.31 2.49 -39.48
CA HIS A 725 8.05 1.45 -40.18
C HIS A 725 8.47 0.36 -39.20
N PHE A 726 7.93 -0.84 -39.40
CA PHE A 726 8.24 -2.02 -38.59
C PHE A 726 9.32 -2.85 -39.30
N PRO A 727 10.46 -3.16 -38.64
CA PRO A 727 11.53 -3.97 -39.22
C PRO A 727 11.11 -5.44 -39.40
N SER A 728 10.21 -5.94 -38.56
CA SER A 728 9.75 -7.34 -38.55
C SER A 728 8.34 -7.45 -37.96
N THR A 729 7.70 -8.60 -38.15
CA THR A 729 6.41 -8.95 -37.54
C THR A 729 6.51 -10.31 -36.88
N VAL A 730 6.22 -10.37 -35.59
CA VAL A 730 6.14 -11.61 -34.82
C VAL A 730 4.70 -12.04 -34.75
N ARG A 731 4.41 -13.30 -35.15
CA ARG A 731 3.04 -13.80 -35.25
C ARG A 731 2.77 -14.90 -34.22
N TYR A 732 1.62 -14.79 -33.56
CA TYR A 732 1.10 -15.77 -32.60
C TYR A 732 -0.28 -16.26 -33.04
N TYR A 733 -0.57 -17.54 -32.81
CA TYR A 733 -1.88 -18.14 -33.04
C TYR A 733 -2.44 -18.59 -31.70
N ILE A 734 -3.42 -17.85 -31.16
CA ILE A 734 -3.93 -18.05 -29.81
C ILE A 734 -5.42 -18.33 -29.86
N ALA A 735 -5.89 -19.31 -29.10
CA ALA A 735 -7.32 -19.54 -28.93
C ALA A 735 -7.74 -19.45 -27.47
N ALA A 736 -8.94 -18.91 -27.23
CA ALA A 736 -9.64 -19.05 -25.96
C ALA A 736 -10.40 -20.37 -25.96
N GLU A 737 -10.03 -21.26 -25.04
CA GLU A 737 -10.56 -22.61 -24.96
C GLU A 737 -11.20 -22.89 -23.61
N LYS A 738 -12.33 -23.61 -23.61
CA LYS A 738 -12.94 -24.10 -22.39
C LYS A 738 -12.20 -25.34 -21.87
N VAL A 739 -11.80 -25.31 -20.61
CA VAL A 739 -11.15 -26.41 -19.90
C VAL A 739 -11.83 -26.67 -18.56
N GLU A 740 -11.73 -27.90 -18.05
CA GLU A 740 -11.91 -28.16 -16.63
C GLU A 740 -10.58 -27.92 -15.94
N TRP A 741 -10.55 -26.97 -15.01
CA TRP A 741 -9.37 -26.59 -14.24
C TRP A 741 -9.52 -27.11 -12.81
N ASN A 742 -8.50 -27.81 -12.32
CA ASN A 742 -8.43 -28.22 -10.93
C ASN A 742 -7.35 -27.40 -10.24
N TYR A 743 -7.73 -26.59 -9.25
CA TYR A 743 -6.80 -25.73 -8.51
C TYR A 743 -5.88 -26.52 -7.58
N ALA A 744 -6.34 -27.68 -7.10
CA ALA A 744 -5.56 -28.57 -6.24
C ALA A 744 -5.66 -30.02 -6.74
N PRO A 745 -4.96 -30.37 -7.85
CA PRO A 745 -4.98 -31.73 -8.38
C PRO A 745 -4.40 -32.77 -7.41
N ASN A 746 -3.51 -32.33 -6.52
CA ASN A 746 -2.95 -33.14 -5.44
C ASN A 746 -2.91 -32.30 -4.14
N ARG A 747 -3.50 -32.83 -3.06
CA ARG A 747 -3.54 -32.20 -1.73
C ARG A 747 -2.50 -32.77 -0.74
N THR A 748 -1.63 -33.69 -1.17
CA THR A 748 -0.61 -34.28 -0.27
C THR A 748 0.29 -33.22 0.35
N TRP A 749 0.68 -32.19 -0.41
CA TRP A 749 1.54 -31.11 0.08
C TRP A 749 0.86 -30.31 1.20
N GLU A 750 -0.41 -29.93 0.99
CA GLU A 750 -1.23 -29.21 1.98
C GLU A 750 -1.37 -30.01 3.28
N LEU A 751 -1.73 -31.31 3.17
CA LEU A 751 -1.92 -32.18 4.32
C LEU A 751 -0.63 -32.43 5.10
N GLU A 752 0.50 -32.54 4.40
CA GLU A 752 1.82 -32.68 5.03
C GLU A 752 2.25 -31.39 5.73
N LYS A 753 2.01 -30.22 5.11
CA LYS A 753 2.31 -28.91 5.71
C LYS A 753 1.56 -28.70 7.02
N HIS A 754 0.24 -28.85 6.98
CA HIS A 754 -0.62 -28.59 8.14
C HIS A 754 -0.66 -29.78 9.11
N ASN A 755 -0.03 -30.91 8.77
CA ASN A 755 -0.06 -32.15 9.53
C ASN A 755 -1.48 -32.51 9.99
N THR A 756 -2.42 -32.45 9.05
CA THR A 756 -3.87 -32.52 9.31
C THR A 756 -4.57 -33.52 8.38
N THR A 757 -5.84 -33.82 8.65
CA THR A 757 -6.70 -34.62 7.79
C THR A 757 -7.38 -33.75 6.72
N LEU A 758 -8.01 -34.36 5.71
CA LEU A 758 -8.72 -33.59 4.67
C LEU A 758 -9.84 -32.72 5.25
N GLU A 759 -10.57 -33.25 6.23
CA GLU A 759 -11.73 -32.63 6.89
C GLU A 759 -11.32 -31.46 7.78
N GLU A 760 -10.17 -31.56 8.44
CA GLU A 760 -9.63 -30.54 9.36
C GLU A 760 -8.66 -29.57 8.67
N SER A 761 -8.47 -29.69 7.35
CA SER A 761 -7.54 -28.83 6.63
C SER A 761 -8.12 -27.43 6.40
N PRO A 762 -7.33 -26.34 6.58
CA PRO A 762 -7.75 -25.00 6.23
C PRO A 762 -8.25 -24.87 4.78
N GLY A 763 -7.70 -25.65 3.86
CA GLY A 763 -8.14 -25.66 2.46
C GLY A 763 -9.48 -26.35 2.20
N SER A 764 -10.08 -27.05 3.18
CA SER A 764 -11.33 -27.80 2.95
C SER A 764 -12.49 -26.89 2.54
N ILE A 765 -12.56 -25.69 3.12
CA ILE A 765 -13.62 -24.71 2.79
C ILE A 765 -13.63 -24.31 1.30
N PHE A 766 -12.48 -24.42 0.62
CA PHE A 766 -12.33 -24.07 -0.80
C PHE A 766 -12.31 -25.29 -1.73
N LEU A 767 -11.77 -26.41 -1.25
CA LEU A 767 -11.41 -27.56 -2.09
C LEU A 767 -12.36 -28.75 -1.94
N GLU A 768 -13.11 -28.84 -0.84
CA GLU A 768 -14.07 -29.91 -0.60
C GLU A 768 -15.34 -29.70 -1.44
N HIS A 769 -15.81 -30.79 -2.03
CA HIS A 769 -17.04 -30.80 -2.80
C HIS A 769 -18.17 -31.34 -1.91
N SER A 770 -19.22 -30.55 -1.72
CA SER A 770 -20.42 -30.91 -0.95
C SER A 770 -21.68 -30.52 -1.72
N ASP A 771 -22.86 -30.68 -1.11
CA ASP A 771 -24.12 -30.24 -1.74
C ASP A 771 -24.21 -28.70 -1.88
N THR A 772 -23.42 -27.95 -1.08
CA THR A 772 -23.37 -26.48 -1.09
C THR A 772 -22.05 -25.90 -1.60
N GLN A 773 -21.01 -26.73 -1.82
CA GLN A 773 -19.68 -26.28 -2.25
C GLN A 773 -19.24 -26.99 -3.55
N ILE A 774 -18.72 -26.22 -4.50
CA ILE A 774 -18.27 -26.71 -5.82
C ILE A 774 -16.97 -27.55 -5.71
N GLY A 775 -16.14 -27.31 -4.69
CA GLY A 775 -14.82 -27.93 -4.52
C GLY A 775 -13.77 -27.41 -5.49
N GLY A 776 -12.63 -28.12 -5.61
CA GLY A 776 -11.46 -27.60 -6.35
C GLY A 776 -11.53 -27.58 -7.89
N LYS A 777 -12.61 -28.07 -8.50
CA LYS A 777 -12.73 -28.23 -9.97
C LYS A 777 -13.74 -27.27 -10.58
N TYR A 778 -13.28 -26.44 -11.51
CA TYR A 778 -14.10 -25.42 -12.16
C TYR A 778 -13.97 -25.45 -13.67
N LYS A 779 -15.05 -25.12 -14.36
CA LYS A 779 -14.98 -24.84 -15.80
C LYS A 779 -14.41 -23.44 -16.00
N LYS A 780 -13.28 -23.34 -16.70
CA LYS A 780 -12.59 -22.08 -17.00
C LYS A 780 -12.41 -21.91 -18.51
N VAL A 781 -12.12 -20.68 -18.94
CA VAL A 781 -11.69 -20.38 -20.31
C VAL A 781 -10.25 -19.88 -20.23
N VAL A 782 -9.35 -20.47 -21.00
CA VAL A 782 -7.91 -20.19 -20.94
C VAL A 782 -7.35 -19.95 -22.34
N PHE A 783 -6.30 -19.13 -22.42
CA PHE A 783 -5.57 -18.93 -23.67
C PHE A 783 -4.57 -20.07 -23.93
N ARG A 784 -4.56 -20.59 -25.16
CA ARG A 784 -3.62 -21.63 -25.60
C ARG A 784 -3.04 -21.30 -26.97
N GLU A 785 -1.76 -21.61 -27.15
CA GLU A 785 -1.04 -21.36 -28.41
C GLU A 785 -1.17 -22.54 -29.38
N TYR A 786 -1.26 -22.21 -30.66
CA TYR A 786 -1.31 -23.13 -31.80
C TYR A 786 -0.12 -22.90 -32.73
N ILE A 787 0.21 -23.92 -33.51
CA ILE A 787 1.36 -23.85 -34.43
C ILE A 787 1.09 -22.97 -35.66
N ASP A 788 -0.18 -22.79 -36.05
CA ASP A 788 -0.62 -22.09 -37.25
C ASP A 788 -2.08 -21.62 -37.14
N ASP A 789 -2.56 -20.93 -38.19
CA ASP A 789 -3.92 -20.38 -38.32
C ASP A 789 -5.01 -21.42 -38.56
N THR A 790 -4.65 -22.71 -38.69
CA THR A 790 -5.66 -23.77 -38.80
C THR A 790 -6.32 -24.07 -37.44
N PHE A 791 -5.63 -23.73 -36.34
CA PHE A 791 -6.05 -24.05 -34.97
C PHE A 791 -6.36 -25.53 -34.76
N THR A 792 -5.63 -26.43 -35.45
CA THR A 792 -5.83 -27.89 -35.35
C THR A 792 -4.87 -28.54 -34.36
N LYS A 793 -3.61 -28.07 -34.28
CA LYS A 793 -2.58 -28.64 -33.42
C LYS A 793 -2.05 -27.60 -32.43
N ARG A 794 -2.24 -27.87 -31.13
CA ARG A 794 -1.67 -27.05 -30.05
C ARG A 794 -0.14 -27.09 -30.10
N LYS A 795 0.48 -25.95 -29.83
CA LYS A 795 1.91 -25.89 -29.60
C LYS A 795 2.19 -26.45 -28.20
N PRO A 796 3.01 -27.51 -28.07
CA PRO A 796 3.33 -28.05 -26.76
C PRO A 796 4.16 -27.03 -25.97
N ARG A 797 3.86 -26.88 -24.67
CA ARG A 797 4.69 -26.09 -23.75
C ARG A 797 6.04 -26.75 -23.58
N LEU A 798 7.08 -25.92 -23.45
CA LEU A 798 8.41 -26.38 -23.06
C LEU A 798 8.44 -26.73 -21.56
N PRO A 799 9.40 -27.56 -21.09
CA PRO A 799 9.54 -27.84 -19.66
C PRO A 799 9.71 -26.59 -18.80
N GLU A 800 10.44 -25.57 -19.29
CA GLU A 800 10.55 -24.28 -18.59
C GLU A 800 9.24 -23.47 -18.54
N GLU A 801 8.23 -23.81 -19.34
CA GLU A 801 6.92 -23.13 -19.40
C GLU A 801 5.84 -23.87 -18.62
N GLU A 802 6.17 -24.99 -17.96
CA GLU A 802 5.23 -25.77 -17.16
C GLU A 802 4.57 -24.89 -16.08
N HIS A 803 5.38 -24.03 -15.44
CA HIS A 803 4.94 -23.08 -14.40
C HIS A 803 3.84 -22.08 -14.83
N LEU A 804 3.59 -21.92 -16.14
CA LEU A 804 2.57 -20.98 -16.62
C LEU A 804 1.15 -21.46 -16.29
N GLU A 805 0.93 -22.78 -16.25
CA GLU A 805 -0.34 -23.42 -15.88
C GLU A 805 -1.60 -22.75 -16.47
N ILE A 806 -2.38 -22.02 -15.67
CA ILE A 806 -3.62 -21.37 -16.11
C ILE A 806 -3.36 -20.21 -17.08
N MET A 807 -2.19 -19.56 -16.98
CA MET A 807 -1.82 -18.41 -17.80
C MET A 807 -1.75 -18.77 -19.29
N GLY A 808 -1.90 -17.74 -20.13
CA GLY A 808 -1.69 -17.85 -21.57
C GLY A 808 -0.23 -18.14 -21.95
N PRO A 809 0.05 -18.36 -23.24
CA PRO A 809 1.43 -18.48 -23.73
C PRO A 809 2.20 -17.16 -23.57
N ILE A 810 3.52 -17.24 -23.49
CA ILE A 810 4.38 -16.05 -23.42
C ILE A 810 4.46 -15.41 -24.80
N ILE A 811 3.96 -14.18 -24.93
CA ILE A 811 4.14 -13.34 -26.12
C ILE A 811 5.42 -12.54 -25.98
N ARG A 812 6.30 -12.63 -26.98
CA ARG A 812 7.61 -11.99 -27.01
C ARG A 812 7.77 -11.16 -28.28
N ALA A 813 8.34 -9.98 -28.13
CA ALA A 813 8.71 -9.10 -29.22
C ALA A 813 9.83 -8.16 -28.78
N GLU A 814 10.63 -7.71 -29.74
CA GLU A 814 11.61 -6.65 -29.55
C GLU A 814 11.01 -5.26 -29.83
N VAL A 815 11.64 -4.22 -29.28
CA VAL A 815 11.19 -2.84 -29.50
C VAL A 815 11.24 -2.50 -30.98
N GLY A 816 10.12 -1.99 -31.49
CA GLY A 816 9.94 -1.65 -32.90
C GLY A 816 9.37 -2.79 -33.74
N GLU A 817 9.35 -4.04 -33.25
CA GLU A 817 8.65 -5.12 -33.94
C GLU A 817 7.13 -4.98 -33.84
N ARG A 818 6.43 -5.48 -34.85
CA ARG A 818 4.97 -5.58 -34.84
C ARG A 818 4.54 -6.94 -34.29
N ILE A 819 3.71 -6.96 -33.25
CA ILE A 819 3.06 -8.19 -32.78
C ILE A 819 1.77 -8.39 -33.56
N GLN A 820 1.59 -9.57 -34.16
CA GLN A 820 0.33 -9.98 -34.78
C GLN A 820 -0.23 -11.20 -34.06
N VAL A 821 -1.34 -11.03 -33.34
CA VAL A 821 -2.06 -12.14 -32.70
C VAL A 821 -3.25 -12.52 -33.59
N VAL A 822 -3.24 -13.74 -34.11
CA VAL A 822 -4.40 -14.36 -34.74
C VAL A 822 -5.17 -15.07 -33.65
N PHE A 823 -6.31 -14.50 -33.25
CA PHE A 823 -7.11 -14.98 -32.14
C PHE A 823 -8.34 -15.75 -32.63
N LYS A 824 -8.61 -16.92 -32.01
CA LYS A 824 -9.82 -17.72 -32.25
C LYS A 824 -10.58 -17.95 -30.95
N ASN A 825 -11.87 -17.61 -30.95
CA ASN A 825 -12.73 -17.91 -29.82
C ASN A 825 -13.40 -19.29 -29.98
N ASN A 826 -12.93 -20.29 -29.23
CA ASN A 826 -13.53 -21.63 -29.15
C ASN A 826 -14.48 -21.77 -27.94
N ALA A 827 -14.79 -20.69 -27.23
CA ALA A 827 -15.70 -20.70 -26.09
C ALA A 827 -17.17 -20.43 -26.51
N LYS A 828 -18.08 -20.43 -25.53
CA LYS A 828 -19.53 -20.31 -25.76
C LYS A 828 -20.06 -18.87 -25.84
N ARG A 829 -19.27 -17.89 -25.41
CA ARG A 829 -19.61 -16.47 -25.39
C ARG A 829 -18.47 -15.66 -26.00
N PRO A 830 -18.71 -14.41 -26.44
CA PRO A 830 -17.65 -13.56 -26.99
C PRO A 830 -16.52 -13.35 -25.99
N TYR A 831 -15.28 -13.35 -26.47
CA TYR A 831 -14.07 -13.00 -25.72
C TYR A 831 -13.18 -12.17 -26.64
N SER A 832 -12.33 -11.34 -26.04
CA SER A 832 -11.29 -10.56 -26.70
C SER A 832 -9.92 -10.92 -26.12
N ILE A 833 -8.87 -10.38 -26.73
CA ILE A 833 -7.55 -10.33 -26.15
C ILE A 833 -7.07 -8.88 -26.23
N HIS A 834 -6.46 -8.39 -25.16
CA HIS A 834 -5.91 -7.03 -25.10
C HIS A 834 -4.65 -7.07 -24.24
N ALA A 835 -3.68 -6.22 -24.53
CA ALA A 835 -2.41 -6.21 -23.83
C ALA A 835 -2.13 -4.84 -23.22
N HIS A 836 -1.56 -4.88 -22.02
CA HIS A 836 -1.02 -3.72 -21.34
C HIS A 836 0.29 -3.26 -21.99
N GLY A 837 0.56 -1.94 -21.93
CA GLY A 837 1.80 -1.31 -22.37
C GLY A 837 2.00 -1.24 -23.89
N VAL A 838 1.00 -1.66 -24.68
CA VAL A 838 1.11 -1.69 -26.14
C VAL A 838 0.18 -0.73 -26.85
N LYS A 839 0.66 -0.16 -27.96
CA LYS A 839 -0.15 0.66 -28.85
C LYS A 839 -1.01 -0.23 -29.74
N THR A 840 -2.33 -0.13 -29.64
CA THR A 840 -3.30 -0.87 -30.46
C THR A 840 -3.98 0.06 -31.48
N SER A 841 -4.29 -0.47 -32.67
CA SER A 841 -5.10 0.26 -33.66
C SER A 841 -6.59 0.12 -33.34
N LYS A 842 -7.35 1.22 -33.38
CA LYS A 842 -8.81 1.40 -33.09
C LYS A 842 -9.81 0.36 -33.63
N THR A 843 -9.38 -0.61 -34.41
CA THR A 843 -10.25 -1.71 -34.85
C THR A 843 -10.39 -2.71 -33.71
N HIS A 844 -11.60 -2.79 -33.14
CA HIS A 844 -12.18 -3.88 -32.32
C HIS A 844 -12.44 -3.55 -30.83
N GLN A 845 -13.49 -2.76 -30.58
CA GLN A 845 -14.23 -2.75 -29.31
C GLN A 845 -15.28 -3.88 -29.22
N ASP A 846 -15.50 -4.65 -30.28
CA ASP A 846 -16.45 -5.77 -30.31
C ASP A 846 -15.71 -7.11 -30.18
N GLY A 847 -15.98 -7.86 -29.11
CA GLY A 847 -15.36 -9.17 -28.87
C GLY A 847 -15.56 -10.19 -30.00
N VAL A 848 -14.64 -11.15 -30.13
CA VAL A 848 -14.66 -12.14 -31.21
C VAL A 848 -15.77 -13.16 -30.97
N GLN A 849 -16.70 -13.26 -31.92
CA GLN A 849 -17.84 -14.18 -31.86
C GLN A 849 -17.39 -15.66 -31.88
N PRO A 850 -18.13 -16.58 -31.22
CA PRO A 850 -17.80 -18.00 -31.21
C PRO A 850 -17.56 -18.57 -32.61
N GLY A 851 -16.42 -19.21 -32.82
CA GLY A 851 -16.06 -19.86 -34.07
C GLY A 851 -15.48 -18.96 -35.17
N VAL A 852 -15.30 -17.65 -34.92
CA VAL A 852 -14.70 -16.69 -35.86
C VAL A 852 -13.26 -16.37 -35.44
N GLY A 853 -12.36 -16.14 -36.41
CA GLY A 853 -10.99 -15.69 -36.16
C GLY A 853 -10.80 -14.23 -36.57
N GLN A 854 -10.11 -13.45 -35.75
CA GLN A 854 -9.72 -12.05 -36.04
C GLN A 854 -8.24 -11.82 -35.69
N SER A 855 -7.60 -10.84 -36.34
CA SER A 855 -6.19 -10.52 -36.16
C SER A 855 -5.99 -9.16 -35.51
N GLU A 856 -5.16 -9.10 -34.47
CA GLU A 856 -4.83 -7.87 -33.73
C GLU A 856 -3.35 -7.47 -33.88
N ASN A 857 -3.06 -6.17 -33.74
CA ASN A 857 -1.73 -5.57 -33.94
C ASN A 857 -1.31 -4.71 -32.74
N SER A 858 -0.08 -4.90 -32.21
CA SER A 858 0.44 -4.09 -31.09
C SER A 858 1.99 -3.95 -31.03
N ASN A 859 2.51 -2.94 -30.31
CA ASN A 859 3.96 -2.59 -30.18
C ASN A 859 4.41 -2.39 -28.70
N CYS A 860 5.64 -2.77 -28.30
CA CYS A 860 6.15 -2.65 -26.90
C CYS A 860 7.43 -1.76 -26.76
N VAL A 861 7.65 -1.13 -25.59
CA VAL A 861 8.89 -0.41 -25.21
C VAL A 861 9.24 -0.53 -23.70
N PHE A 862 10.47 -0.91 -23.33
CA PHE A 862 10.95 -0.94 -21.92
C PHE A 862 12.43 -0.52 -21.74
N MET A 863 12.78 0.03 -20.57
CA MET A 863 14.16 0.26 -20.06
C MET A 863 14.26 0.01 -18.54
N ASN A 864 15.48 -0.24 -18.05
CA ASN A 864 15.80 -1.00 -16.83
C ASN A 864 16.44 -0.15 -15.70
N HIS A 865 15.96 -0.31 -14.46
CA HIS A 865 16.69 0.03 -13.22
C HIS A 865 16.43 -1.08 -12.18
N SER A 866 17.49 -1.59 -11.52
CA SER A 866 17.43 -2.74 -10.62
C SER A 866 17.53 -2.34 -9.14
N HIS A 867 16.54 -2.71 -8.34
CA HIS A 867 16.53 -2.64 -6.86
C HIS A 867 16.48 -4.06 -6.28
N ARG A 868 17.04 -4.30 -5.09
CA ARG A 868 17.04 -5.61 -4.42
C ARG A 868 15.96 -5.68 -3.34
N ALA A 869 15.08 -6.67 -3.44
CA ALA A 869 14.09 -7.00 -2.42
C ALA A 869 13.91 -8.52 -2.38
N ASP A 870 13.49 -9.06 -1.24
CA ASP A 870 13.07 -10.46 -1.08
C ASP A 870 11.53 -10.62 -1.06
N VAL A 871 10.80 -9.53 -0.82
CA VAL A 871 9.34 -9.39 -0.94
C VAL A 871 9.00 -8.30 -1.97
N TYR A 872 7.90 -8.45 -2.70
CA TYR A 872 7.43 -7.44 -3.64
C TYR A 872 5.92 -7.27 -3.56
N ASP A 873 5.45 -6.03 -3.47
CA ASP A 873 4.01 -5.71 -3.42
C ASP A 873 3.39 -5.79 -4.83
N LEU A 874 2.35 -6.61 -4.97
CA LEU A 874 1.65 -6.81 -6.25
C LEU A 874 0.16 -6.52 -6.09
N PHE A 875 -0.28 -5.37 -6.61
CA PHE A 875 -1.65 -4.87 -6.47
C PHE A 875 -2.56 -5.31 -7.61
N PRO A 876 -3.90 -5.30 -7.42
CA PRO A 876 -4.86 -5.59 -8.48
C PRO A 876 -4.61 -4.79 -9.76
N GLY A 877 -4.70 -5.46 -10.91
CA GLY A 877 -4.47 -4.85 -12.22
C GLY A 877 -3.02 -4.48 -12.54
N THR A 878 -2.05 -4.80 -11.67
CA THR A 878 -0.62 -4.55 -11.91
C THR A 878 0.15 -5.84 -12.17
N PHE A 879 1.34 -5.70 -12.75
CA PHE A 879 2.28 -6.80 -12.95
C PHE A 879 3.70 -6.34 -12.62
N GLN A 880 4.56 -7.27 -12.22
CA GLN A 880 5.97 -7.01 -12.00
C GLN A 880 6.82 -8.13 -12.60
N THR A 881 7.97 -7.76 -13.16
CA THR A 881 9.03 -8.72 -13.49
C THR A 881 10.07 -8.73 -12.38
N ILE A 882 10.43 -9.93 -11.91
CA ILE A 882 11.49 -10.16 -10.93
C ILE A 882 12.58 -11.03 -11.57
N GLU A 883 13.83 -10.59 -11.48
CA GLU A 883 14.99 -11.42 -11.85
C GLU A 883 15.50 -12.15 -10.61
N LEU A 884 15.43 -13.49 -10.62
CA LEU A 884 15.88 -14.34 -9.52
C LEU A 884 17.16 -15.07 -9.92
N THR A 885 18.20 -14.99 -9.07
CA THR A 885 19.44 -15.76 -9.24
C THR A 885 19.49 -16.89 -8.22
N ALA A 886 19.29 -18.13 -8.66
CA ALA A 886 19.36 -19.30 -7.79
C ALA A 886 20.83 -19.67 -7.48
N GLY A 887 21.27 -19.43 -6.24
CA GLY A 887 22.65 -19.67 -5.78
C GLY A 887 22.87 -20.96 -4.99
N SER A 888 21.83 -21.66 -4.53
CA SER A 888 21.97 -22.81 -3.63
C SER A 888 20.94 -23.92 -3.89
N PRO A 889 21.38 -25.20 -4.06
CA PRO A 889 20.50 -26.33 -4.33
C PRO A 889 19.49 -26.60 -3.19
N GLY A 890 18.19 -26.69 -3.48
CA GLY A 890 17.11 -26.93 -2.52
C GLY A 890 15.70 -26.81 -3.10
N GLN A 891 14.69 -27.11 -2.27
CA GLN A 891 13.31 -26.68 -2.50
C GLN A 891 13.03 -25.52 -1.55
N TRP A 892 12.67 -24.37 -2.11
CA TRP A 892 12.50 -23.12 -1.39
C TRP A 892 11.04 -22.70 -1.40
N LEU A 893 10.54 -22.05 -0.36
CA LEU A 893 9.15 -21.58 -0.31
C LEU A 893 9.02 -20.28 -1.13
N LEU A 894 7.97 -20.20 -1.95
CA LEU A 894 7.48 -18.95 -2.53
C LEU A 894 6.04 -18.77 -2.02
N HIS A 895 5.77 -17.69 -1.30
CA HIS A 895 4.47 -17.49 -0.68
C HIS A 895 4.05 -16.02 -0.67
N CYS A 896 2.76 -15.78 -0.44
CA CYS A 896 2.24 -14.46 -0.12
C CYS A 896 2.62 -14.07 1.31
N HIS A 897 2.71 -12.78 1.65
CA HIS A 897 2.87 -12.33 3.04
C HIS A 897 1.58 -11.83 3.69
N VAL A 898 0.47 -11.80 2.93
CA VAL A 898 -0.86 -11.53 3.46
C VAL A 898 -1.31 -12.76 4.25
N THR A 899 -1.51 -12.59 5.56
CA THR A 899 -1.83 -13.66 6.51
C THR A 899 -2.97 -14.57 6.04
N ASP A 900 -4.08 -14.00 5.60
CA ASP A 900 -5.26 -14.78 5.18
C ASP A 900 -4.99 -15.56 3.90
N HIS A 901 -4.24 -15.00 2.95
CA HIS A 901 -3.81 -15.71 1.74
C HIS A 901 -2.89 -16.88 2.06
N ILE A 902 -1.90 -16.69 2.95
CA ILE A 902 -1.03 -17.77 3.43
C ILE A 902 -1.84 -18.88 4.07
N HIS A 903 -2.71 -18.50 5.00
CA HIS A 903 -3.53 -19.44 5.76
C HIS A 903 -4.50 -20.20 4.84
N ALA A 904 -5.02 -19.54 3.79
CA ALA A 904 -5.82 -20.14 2.74
C ALA A 904 -4.99 -21.00 1.75
N GLY A 905 -3.66 -20.99 1.84
CA GLY A 905 -2.76 -21.86 1.08
C GLY A 905 -2.08 -21.23 -0.14
N MET A 906 -1.98 -19.90 -0.21
CA MET A 906 -1.23 -19.17 -1.27
C MET A 906 0.29 -19.29 -1.07
N GLU A 907 0.78 -20.52 -1.19
CA GLU A 907 2.18 -20.87 -1.08
C GLU A 907 2.54 -22.01 -2.02
N THR A 908 3.80 -22.06 -2.46
CA THR A 908 4.26 -23.14 -3.34
C THR A 908 5.76 -23.38 -3.21
N PRO A 909 6.23 -24.63 -3.32
CA PRO A 909 7.66 -24.92 -3.39
C PRO A 909 8.24 -24.56 -4.76
N ALA A 910 9.24 -23.68 -4.77
CA ALA A 910 10.08 -23.35 -5.91
C ALA A 910 11.26 -24.33 -6.04
N LYS A 911 11.35 -25.06 -7.16
CA LYS A 911 12.48 -25.94 -7.53
C LYS A 911 13.42 -25.22 -8.50
N HIS A 912 14.71 -25.55 -8.48
CA HIS A 912 15.73 -24.98 -9.38
C HIS A 912 15.32 -25.00 -10.85
N LEU A 913 14.79 -23.88 -11.35
CA LEU A 913 14.80 -23.41 -12.73
C LEU A 913 13.93 -22.14 -12.82
N PHE A 914 14.43 -21.00 -12.33
CA PHE A 914 13.80 -19.70 -12.62
C PHE A 914 14.82 -18.78 -13.28
N LYS A 915 14.61 -18.52 -14.57
CA LYS A 915 15.10 -17.33 -15.27
C LYS A 915 13.86 -16.58 -15.74
N LEU A 916 13.33 -15.72 -14.88
CA LEU A 916 12.29 -14.76 -15.25
C LEU A 916 13.01 -13.51 -15.78
N PHE A 917 12.80 -13.22 -17.07
CA PHE A 917 13.17 -11.97 -17.71
C PHE A 917 11.89 -11.14 -17.95
N GLY A 918 12.02 -9.85 -18.30
CA GLY A 918 10.89 -8.92 -18.43
C GLY A 918 9.93 -9.22 -19.57
N TRP A 919 8.62 -9.26 -19.31
CA TRP A 919 7.60 -9.56 -20.33
C TRP A 919 6.29 -8.78 -20.13
N CYS A 920 5.61 -8.48 -21.25
CA CYS A 920 4.20 -8.09 -21.28
C CYS A 920 3.33 -9.27 -20.84
N GLN A 921 2.53 -9.09 -19.80
CA GLN A 921 1.50 -10.04 -19.41
C GLN A 921 0.15 -9.55 -19.94
N ILE A 922 -0.55 -10.43 -20.64
CA ILE A 922 -1.94 -10.21 -21.08
C ILE A 922 -2.83 -10.57 -19.89
N ILE A 923 -3.42 -9.55 -19.26
CA ILE A 923 -4.39 -9.70 -18.18
C ILE A 923 -5.80 -9.77 -18.78
N LEU A 924 -6.63 -10.64 -18.23
CA LEU A 924 -8.03 -10.75 -18.61
C LEU A 924 -8.81 -9.53 -18.07
N PRO A 925 -9.56 -8.78 -18.89
CA PRO A 925 -10.67 -8.01 -18.37
C PRO A 925 -11.76 -8.99 -17.88
N ASN A 926 -12.29 -8.75 -16.67
CA ASN A 926 -13.49 -9.42 -16.20
C ASN A 926 -14.61 -9.14 -17.21
N SER A 927 -15.01 -10.18 -17.95
CA SER A 927 -16.25 -10.13 -18.73
C SER A 927 -17.38 -10.64 -17.84
N ASP A 928 -18.34 -9.77 -17.55
CA ASP A 928 -19.64 -9.99 -16.92
C ASP A 928 -19.98 -11.47 -16.65
N MET A 929 -20.04 -11.83 -15.37
CA MET A 929 -20.67 -13.07 -14.93
C MET A 929 -22.12 -12.77 -14.56
N HIS A 930 -23.03 -12.98 -15.52
CA HIS A 930 -24.41 -13.34 -15.23
C HIS A 930 -24.50 -14.79 -14.74
#